data_AF-A0A0J6CDJ6-F1
#
_entry.id   AF-A0A0J6CDJ6-F1
#
_cell.length_a   1.000
_cell.length_b   1.000
_cell.length_c   1.000
_cell.angle_alpha   90.00
_cell.angle_beta   90.00
_cell.angle_gamma   90.00
#
_symmetry.space_group_name_H-M   'P 1'
#
loop_
_entity.id
_entity.type
_entity.pdbx_description
1 polymer ?
#
loop_
_entity_poly.entity_id
_entity_poly.type
_entity_poly.pdbx_seq_one_letter_code
_entity_poly.pdbx_strand_id
1 'polypeptide(L)'
;MKHLLLYALFVYIGIGCCRDTALAPYTYAVAETPWNEALGNHRAVLAVDAPAEAVKLSFDWRRPDKEVENRRFLIVDAETGDTIPNIQRLEVNNEQCELLFGPVKKKGTYFFYYLPYLVQEGHGNYHRGYYPKEEAPDRQWLAVTSSGSSVGQLPEATIVRVESRTQFDSFYPMEVAASASEKESYRQANPGRFLVFPEDRSLPIRMKADVPYKWLQSPLQTSFTGKAQPNEYYTFQLGVWAAKDELKSVTYETSGLKSGNNLIPAEAITCFNINGVNPKGKPFTKKVSVAPDAVQPLWFGVDLKADQPSGTYKGVVTVKDETGYAVPVEIELKVSGKMLADRGDGELWRHSRLRWLNSTRGISDKPTEGYTAMSLTDNRVSCLGREVSFDRQTALPSSIDSWGQEVLASPVRFVIRTASGEKKLNGTIDLTGRSEGKISGAWKAEDDDLALACTGTMEFDSWMNYVYTITPKKELQIEDIRLEIPMKSEASSYFMGFGLPGQETPANYSGGWDNQGKTVHDFAVSIPTNKGASWLWPFDSFWCGSEKAGIHCELRGASYTGPLLNLYRPAYPESWYNNGKGGFRINRNGNLTTATAYSGARTLKTGEDLTFDFSLLLTPVKKVNSRSQFTNRYYHNGGAPRPEAKDVETGIKIINVHHANDLNPFINYPFMTADSIKAFADEWHGKGCKVKLYYTIRELTNVVPEIWALRSLGDEILQGGNGGGFPWCREHYVTDYTPQWYQHFDKGEKRGVIADASVLTATGDSRWYNYYVEGLAWLVQYTGIDGLYLDDVAFGRDMLKRMRHAMEEVKPGCIIDLHSNTGFSRGPATQYTEYFPYVDKVWFGESFMYNEMSPANWLVEVSGLPFGLMGDMLHGGGNQWLGMQYGMTNRLPWYTEGVVGNPRHVWKLWDEFGIMDAQMIGFWEKNPVVTVSDKDVKVTTYVNKGKTLLSIGNYSSTKKQVKLNIDWKQLGLNPSSVRMQAPDITDFQKAREFTPTDLIPVDPKRGWLILLSE
;
A
#
# COMPACT_ATOMS: atom_id res chain seq x y z
N MET A 1 -33.21 8.89 -32.73
CA MET A 1 -32.82 9.98 -33.67
C MET A 1 -32.70 11.36 -33.00
N LYS A 2 -32.23 11.44 -31.74
CA LYS A 2 -31.84 12.70 -31.06
C LYS A 2 -30.44 12.62 -30.40
N HIS A 3 -29.67 11.56 -30.69
CA HIS A 3 -28.33 11.33 -30.15
C HIS A 3 -27.20 11.51 -31.18
N LEU A 4 -27.52 11.81 -32.45
CA LEU A 4 -26.51 12.05 -33.49
C LEU A 4 -26.11 13.53 -33.66
N LEU A 5 -26.84 14.48 -33.04
CA LEU A 5 -26.56 15.91 -33.17
C LEU A 5 -25.64 16.48 -32.06
N LEU A 6 -25.33 15.71 -31.02
CA LEU A 6 -24.43 16.17 -29.95
C LEU A 6 -22.93 15.99 -30.29
N TYR A 7 -22.59 15.10 -31.22
CA TYR A 7 -21.20 14.89 -31.65
C TYR A 7 -20.71 15.93 -32.68
N ALA A 8 -21.62 16.57 -33.41
CA ALA A 8 -21.27 17.59 -34.40
C ALA A 8 -21.10 19.01 -33.81
N LEU A 9 -21.53 19.25 -32.56
CA LEU A 9 -21.49 20.58 -31.95
C LEU A 9 -20.21 20.86 -31.13
N PHE A 10 -19.36 19.86 -30.89
CA PHE A 10 -18.04 20.04 -30.25
C PHE A 10 -16.90 20.28 -31.25
N VAL A 11 -17.18 20.25 -32.56
CA VAL A 11 -16.17 20.45 -33.63
C VAL A 11 -16.03 21.92 -34.06
N TYR A 12 -16.87 22.85 -33.57
CA TYR A 12 -16.91 24.23 -34.11
C TYR A 12 -16.70 25.39 -33.11
N ILE A 13 -16.21 25.15 -31.89
CA ILE A 13 -15.81 26.24 -30.97
C ILE A 13 -14.34 26.08 -30.59
N GLY A 14 -13.48 26.35 -31.58
CA GLY A 14 -12.02 26.35 -31.45
C GLY A 14 -11.31 27.24 -32.47
N ILE A 15 -12.03 28.20 -33.08
CA ILE A 15 -11.42 29.19 -33.98
C ILE A 15 -11.54 30.55 -33.30
N GLY A 16 -10.46 30.95 -32.62
CA GLY A 16 -10.37 32.23 -31.95
C GLY A 16 -8.98 32.44 -31.38
N CYS A 17 -8.11 33.08 -32.17
CA CYS A 17 -6.73 33.47 -31.93
C CYS A 17 -5.66 32.38 -32.10
N CYS A 18 -5.49 31.88 -33.33
CA CYS A 18 -4.17 31.43 -33.79
C CYS A 18 -3.28 32.68 -33.92
N ARG A 19 -2.35 32.87 -32.98
CA ARG A 19 -1.07 33.48 -33.30
C ARG A 19 -0.22 32.37 -33.91
N ASP A 20 0.41 32.63 -35.05
CA ASP A 20 1.25 31.68 -35.77
C ASP A 20 2.25 31.00 -34.83
N THR A 21 1.93 29.78 -34.40
CA THR A 21 2.88 28.86 -33.76
C THR A 21 3.69 28.22 -34.87
N ALA A 22 5.02 28.29 -34.79
CA ALA A 22 5.90 27.55 -35.69
C ALA A 22 5.44 26.09 -35.75
N LEU A 23 5.28 25.57 -36.97
CA LEU A 23 4.85 24.20 -37.23
C LEU A 23 5.78 23.23 -36.51
N ALA A 24 5.23 22.31 -35.73
CA ALA A 24 5.97 21.16 -35.23
C ALA A 24 6.70 20.47 -36.40
N PRO A 25 7.88 19.85 -36.18
CA PRO A 25 8.71 19.30 -37.26
C PRO A 25 7.93 18.30 -38.12
N TYR A 26 6.91 17.67 -37.53
CA TYR A 26 5.93 16.83 -38.19
C TYR A 26 4.53 17.08 -37.61
N THR A 27 3.51 16.63 -38.33
CA THR A 27 2.16 16.51 -37.76
C THR A 27 2.15 15.32 -36.80
N TYR A 28 1.77 15.55 -35.54
CA TYR A 28 1.58 14.49 -34.54
C TYR A 28 0.10 14.18 -34.38
N ALA A 29 -0.26 12.90 -34.28
CA ALA A 29 -1.64 12.46 -34.11
C ALA A 29 -1.73 11.20 -33.24
N VAL A 30 -2.93 10.92 -32.71
CA VAL A 30 -3.28 9.59 -32.20
C VAL A 30 -3.86 8.79 -33.36
N ALA A 31 -3.46 7.52 -33.50
CA ALA A 31 -4.01 6.67 -34.54
C ALA A 31 -5.53 6.50 -34.39
N GLU A 32 -6.25 6.56 -35.52
CA GLU A 32 -7.70 6.35 -35.55
C GLU A 32 -8.11 4.95 -35.06
N THR A 33 -7.27 3.95 -35.36
CA THR A 33 -7.42 2.58 -34.87
C THR A 33 -6.07 2.12 -34.28
N PRO A 34 -6.01 1.77 -32.99
CA PRO A 34 -4.82 1.22 -32.38
C PRO A 34 -4.36 -0.04 -33.12
N TRP A 35 -3.08 -0.09 -33.50
CA TRP A 35 -2.50 -1.28 -34.15
C TRP A 35 -2.13 -2.36 -33.12
N ASN A 36 -1.62 -3.52 -33.56
CA ASN A 36 -1.18 -4.59 -32.67
C ASN A 36 -0.07 -4.09 -31.72
N GLU A 37 -0.30 -4.17 -30.41
CA GLU A 37 0.62 -3.65 -29.39
C GLU A 37 2.06 -4.19 -29.51
N ALA A 38 2.27 -5.37 -30.08
CA ALA A 38 3.60 -5.93 -30.34
C ALA A 38 4.46 -5.08 -31.29
N LEU A 39 3.84 -4.25 -32.13
CA LEU A 39 4.55 -3.30 -33.01
C LEU A 39 5.02 -2.04 -32.25
N GLY A 40 4.72 -1.94 -30.95
CA GLY A 40 5.12 -0.83 -30.10
C GLY A 40 4.07 0.26 -29.99
N ASN A 41 4.40 1.33 -29.28
CA ASN A 41 3.48 2.42 -28.96
C ASN A 41 3.53 3.60 -29.94
N HIS A 42 4.51 3.61 -30.86
CA HIS A 42 4.75 4.73 -31.76
C HIS A 42 5.11 4.29 -33.18
N ARG A 43 4.68 5.09 -34.17
CA ARG A 43 5.08 4.92 -35.58
C ARG A 43 5.18 6.24 -36.34
N ALA A 44 5.99 6.27 -37.41
CA ALA A 44 5.92 7.29 -38.45
C ALA A 44 5.17 6.73 -39.67
N VAL A 45 4.28 7.55 -40.24
CA VAL A 45 3.56 7.24 -41.49
C VAL A 45 4.36 7.82 -42.65
N LEU A 46 4.87 6.97 -43.52
CA LEU A 46 5.72 7.33 -44.65
C LEU A 46 4.94 7.27 -45.96
N ALA A 47 5.23 8.18 -46.88
CA ALA A 47 4.84 8.10 -48.28
C ALA A 47 6.07 7.84 -49.14
N VAL A 48 5.99 6.81 -49.98
CA VAL A 48 7.04 6.46 -50.96
C VAL A 48 6.46 6.58 -52.36
N ASP A 49 7.08 7.40 -53.20
CA ASP A 49 6.50 7.83 -54.47
C ASP A 49 6.71 6.87 -55.65
N ALA A 50 7.69 5.97 -55.56
CA ALA A 50 7.98 4.98 -56.60
C ALA A 50 8.66 3.72 -56.02
N PRO A 51 8.53 2.56 -56.70
CA PRO A 51 9.36 1.39 -56.41
C PRO A 51 10.85 1.72 -56.52
N ALA A 52 11.65 1.18 -55.62
CA ALA A 52 13.11 1.38 -55.61
C ALA A 52 13.82 0.25 -54.85
N GLU A 53 15.05 -0.06 -55.25
CA GLU A 53 15.88 -1.02 -54.53
C GLU A 53 16.24 -0.53 -53.12
N ALA A 54 16.40 0.79 -52.94
CA ALA A 54 16.55 1.41 -51.63
C ALA A 54 15.89 2.79 -51.61
N VAL A 55 15.31 3.13 -50.46
CA VAL A 55 14.69 4.42 -50.17
C VAL A 55 15.39 5.02 -48.94
N LYS A 56 15.72 6.31 -48.98
CA LYS A 56 16.27 7.04 -47.83
C LYS A 56 15.13 7.50 -46.91
N LEU A 57 15.32 7.38 -45.61
CA LEU A 57 14.50 8.06 -44.59
C LEU A 57 15.42 8.98 -43.77
N SER A 58 15.06 10.25 -43.65
CA SER A 58 15.63 11.21 -42.71
C SER A 58 14.54 11.70 -41.75
N PHE A 59 14.65 11.36 -40.46
CA PHE A 59 13.62 11.62 -39.46
C PHE A 59 14.19 12.30 -38.21
N ASP A 60 13.84 13.56 -37.96
CA ASP A 60 14.14 14.30 -36.72
C ASP A 60 13.17 13.90 -35.60
N TRP A 61 13.26 12.64 -35.16
CA TRP A 61 12.30 12.00 -34.27
C TRP A 61 12.33 12.44 -32.80
N ARG A 62 13.41 13.11 -32.35
CA ARG A 62 13.50 13.82 -31.06
C ARG A 62 13.06 13.01 -29.83
N ARG A 63 13.68 11.85 -29.66
CA ARG A 63 13.35 10.87 -28.63
C ARG A 63 14.08 11.11 -27.29
N PRO A 64 13.39 11.06 -26.14
CA PRO A 64 14.02 11.22 -24.82
C PRO A 64 14.51 9.90 -24.19
N ASP A 65 14.20 8.75 -24.78
CA ASP A 65 14.57 7.46 -24.20
C ASP A 65 16.04 7.08 -24.47
N LYS A 66 16.58 6.16 -23.65
CA LYS A 66 17.98 5.74 -23.73
C LYS A 66 18.20 4.65 -24.78
N GLU A 67 19.42 4.56 -25.31
CA GLU A 67 19.89 3.47 -26.20
C GLU A 67 19.06 3.31 -27.49
N VAL A 68 18.65 4.43 -28.08
CA VAL A 68 17.81 4.47 -29.29
C VAL A 68 18.44 3.71 -30.46
N GLU A 69 19.77 3.66 -30.52
CA GLU A 69 20.58 2.96 -31.52
C GLU A 69 20.52 1.41 -31.42
N ASN A 70 19.96 0.90 -30.31
CA ASN A 70 19.80 -0.54 -30.03
C ASN A 70 18.34 -1.02 -30.13
N ARG A 71 17.37 -0.10 -30.29
CA ARG A 71 15.94 -0.43 -30.42
C ARG A 71 15.64 -1.00 -31.79
N ARG A 72 14.80 -2.04 -31.89
CA ARG A 72 14.40 -2.64 -33.18
C ARG A 72 13.58 -1.69 -34.04
N PHE A 73 13.83 -1.73 -35.35
CA PHE A 73 13.06 -1.04 -36.38
C PHE A 73 12.26 -2.02 -37.23
N LEU A 74 11.03 -1.65 -37.57
CA LEU A 74 10.18 -2.38 -38.52
C LEU A 74 9.56 -1.38 -39.50
N ILE A 75 9.68 -1.65 -40.80
CA ILE A 75 8.99 -0.88 -41.84
C ILE A 75 8.01 -1.83 -42.52
N VAL A 76 6.73 -1.47 -42.54
CA VAL A 76 5.63 -2.33 -42.99
C VAL A 76 4.86 -1.65 -44.11
N ASP A 77 4.60 -2.38 -45.21
CA ASP A 77 3.70 -1.93 -46.27
C ASP A 77 2.28 -1.80 -45.74
N ALA A 78 1.68 -0.60 -45.80
CA ALA A 78 0.39 -0.35 -45.17
C ALA A 78 -0.77 -1.12 -45.83
N GLU A 79 -0.62 -1.53 -47.10
CA GLU A 79 -1.65 -2.24 -47.85
C GLU A 79 -1.50 -3.75 -47.77
N THR A 80 -0.27 -4.31 -47.86
CA THR A 80 -0.07 -5.77 -47.77
C THR A 80 0.21 -6.28 -46.36
N GLY A 81 0.73 -5.44 -45.47
CA GLY A 81 1.23 -5.85 -44.15
C GLY A 81 2.61 -6.51 -44.20
N ASP A 82 3.27 -6.56 -45.36
CA ASP A 82 4.60 -7.15 -45.50
C ASP A 82 5.66 -6.27 -44.84
N THR A 83 6.62 -6.90 -44.17
CA THR A 83 7.77 -6.20 -43.59
C THR A 83 8.87 -6.05 -44.62
N ILE A 84 9.45 -4.85 -44.72
CA ILE A 84 10.63 -4.58 -45.55
C ILE A 84 11.83 -5.34 -44.96
N PRO A 85 12.55 -6.16 -45.77
CA PRO A 85 13.54 -7.09 -45.24
C PRO A 85 14.87 -6.44 -44.85
N ASN A 86 15.25 -5.31 -45.47
CA ASN A 86 16.54 -4.67 -45.21
C ASN A 86 16.38 -3.26 -44.63
N ILE A 87 17.10 -2.99 -43.54
CA ILE A 87 17.23 -1.67 -42.92
C ILE A 87 18.72 -1.41 -42.63
N GLN A 88 19.33 -0.49 -43.37
CA GLN A 88 20.68 0.00 -43.09
C GLN A 88 20.59 1.30 -42.31
N ARG A 89 21.00 1.28 -41.04
CA ARG A 89 21.13 2.48 -40.21
C ARG A 89 22.32 3.30 -40.69
N LEU A 90 22.10 4.57 -41.02
CA LEU A 90 23.16 5.52 -41.37
C LEU A 90 23.56 6.33 -40.14
N GLU A 91 22.59 6.99 -39.52
CA GLU A 91 22.77 7.77 -38.30
C GLU A 91 21.55 7.58 -37.39
N VAL A 92 21.75 7.14 -36.15
CA VAL A 92 20.64 6.94 -35.20
C VAL A 92 21.10 7.43 -33.83
N ASN A 93 20.54 8.54 -33.40
CA ASN A 93 20.77 9.16 -32.10
C ASN A 93 19.43 9.72 -31.56
N ASN A 94 19.42 10.36 -30.39
CA ASN A 94 18.18 10.87 -29.79
C ASN A 94 17.47 11.93 -30.63
N GLU A 95 18.21 12.73 -31.42
CA GLU A 95 17.64 13.81 -32.24
C GLU A 95 17.17 13.30 -33.61
N GLN A 96 17.96 12.41 -34.23
CA GLN A 96 17.81 12.03 -35.64
C GLN A 96 17.87 10.51 -35.87
N CYS A 97 17.10 10.07 -36.86
CA CYS A 97 17.14 8.72 -37.43
C CYS A 97 17.23 8.82 -38.96
N GLU A 98 18.42 8.56 -39.49
CA GLU A 98 18.70 8.36 -40.90
C GLU A 98 18.94 6.89 -41.21
N LEU A 99 18.22 6.36 -42.21
CA LEU A 99 18.38 4.97 -42.65
C LEU A 99 18.08 4.81 -44.14
N LEU A 100 18.55 3.69 -44.71
CA LEU A 100 18.10 3.17 -46.00
C LEU A 100 17.26 1.91 -45.77
N PHE A 101 16.17 1.76 -46.53
CA PHE A 101 15.34 0.55 -46.47
C PHE A 101 14.92 0.08 -47.85
N GLY A 102 14.73 -1.24 -48.02
CA GLY A 102 14.26 -1.82 -49.27
C GLY A 102 14.43 -3.34 -49.41
N PRO A 103 14.14 -3.90 -50.59
CA PRO A 103 13.55 -3.22 -51.74
C PRO A 103 12.09 -2.84 -51.50
N VAL A 104 11.69 -1.67 -52.01
CA VAL A 104 10.30 -1.20 -52.02
C VAL A 104 9.69 -1.53 -53.38
N LYS A 105 8.69 -2.43 -53.38
CA LYS A 105 8.11 -2.99 -54.61
C LYS A 105 7.06 -2.11 -55.29
N LYS A 106 6.43 -1.20 -54.55
CA LYS A 106 5.34 -0.35 -55.05
C LYS A 106 5.37 1.04 -54.41
N LYS A 107 4.82 2.02 -55.13
CA LYS A 107 4.43 3.31 -54.55
C LYS A 107 3.36 3.07 -53.49
N GLY A 108 3.42 3.78 -52.36
CA GLY A 108 2.36 3.70 -51.36
C GLY A 108 2.73 4.26 -49.99
N THR A 109 1.88 3.92 -49.01
CA THR A 109 2.09 4.24 -47.60
C THR A 109 2.83 3.11 -46.90
N TYR A 110 3.80 3.48 -46.07
CA TYR A 110 4.57 2.55 -45.23
C TYR A 110 4.51 3.02 -43.78
N PHE A 111 4.50 2.08 -42.83
CA PHE A 111 4.55 2.37 -41.40
C PHE A 111 5.93 2.03 -40.84
N PHE A 112 6.61 3.01 -40.26
CA PHE A 112 7.88 2.83 -39.56
C PHE A 112 7.66 2.77 -38.05
N TYR A 113 7.79 1.58 -37.47
CA TYR A 113 7.72 1.31 -36.03
C TYR A 113 9.13 1.26 -35.42
N TYR A 114 9.32 1.90 -34.26
CA TYR A 114 10.66 2.10 -33.68
C TYR A 114 10.81 1.75 -32.19
N LEU A 115 9.78 1.17 -31.58
CA LEU A 115 9.75 0.67 -30.20
C LEU A 115 8.93 -0.64 -30.04
N PRO A 116 9.03 -1.62 -30.96
CA PRO A 116 8.25 -2.84 -30.85
C PRO A 116 8.72 -3.67 -29.64
N TYR A 117 7.79 -4.34 -28.97
CA TYR A 117 8.06 -5.11 -27.75
C TYR A 117 7.32 -6.44 -27.68
N LEU A 118 7.81 -7.32 -26.82
CA LEU A 118 7.22 -8.62 -26.54
C LEU A 118 6.06 -8.48 -25.55
N VAL A 119 4.84 -8.75 -26.00
CA VAL A 119 3.60 -8.69 -25.20
C VAL A 119 3.61 -9.71 -24.07
N GLN A 120 3.31 -9.31 -22.84
CA GLN A 120 3.11 -10.23 -21.72
C GLN A 120 1.62 -10.22 -21.33
N GLU A 121 0.92 -11.32 -21.58
CA GLU A 121 -0.44 -11.51 -21.05
C GLU A 121 -0.41 -11.86 -19.55
N GLY A 122 -1.55 -11.68 -18.87
CA GLY A 122 -1.71 -12.04 -17.46
C GLY A 122 -1.24 -10.96 -16.48
N HIS A 123 -0.76 -11.39 -15.32
CA HIS A 123 -0.50 -10.51 -14.17
C HIS A 123 0.73 -10.93 -13.35
N GLY A 124 1.14 -10.06 -12.42
CA GLY A 124 2.27 -10.29 -11.51
C GLY A 124 3.46 -9.38 -11.85
N ASN A 125 4.66 -9.93 -11.97
CA ASN A 125 5.84 -9.17 -12.37
C ASN A 125 5.99 -9.12 -13.90
N TYR A 126 6.48 -8.00 -14.44
CA TYR A 126 6.79 -7.89 -15.86
C TYR A 126 8.22 -8.36 -16.17
N HIS A 127 8.35 -9.33 -17.07
CA HIS A 127 9.64 -9.98 -17.38
C HIS A 127 10.03 -9.92 -18.86
N ARG A 128 9.20 -9.31 -19.71
CA ARG A 128 9.48 -9.15 -21.13
C ARG A 128 10.23 -7.84 -21.42
N GLY A 129 10.49 -7.56 -22.69
CA GLY A 129 11.26 -6.38 -23.11
C GLY A 129 10.99 -6.00 -24.56
N TYR A 130 11.76 -5.03 -25.06
CA TYR A 130 11.76 -4.68 -26.48
C TYR A 130 12.28 -5.84 -27.33
N TYR A 131 11.86 -5.90 -28.59
CA TYR A 131 12.48 -6.83 -29.52
C TYR A 131 13.97 -6.49 -29.71
N PRO A 132 14.83 -7.51 -29.94
CA PRO A 132 16.22 -7.27 -30.29
C PRO A 132 16.31 -6.53 -31.62
N LYS A 133 17.38 -5.73 -31.76
CA LYS A 133 17.76 -5.04 -33.01
C LYS A 133 17.57 -5.95 -34.22
N GLU A 134 17.08 -5.38 -35.31
CA GLU A 134 16.87 -6.10 -36.57
C GLU A 134 18.16 -6.73 -37.09
N GLU A 135 18.00 -7.78 -37.91
CA GLU A 135 19.12 -8.45 -38.54
C GLU A 135 19.87 -7.50 -39.47
N ALA A 136 21.15 -7.79 -39.69
CA ALA A 136 21.95 -7.02 -40.65
C ALA A 136 21.35 -7.15 -42.05
N PRO A 137 21.35 -6.08 -42.87
CA PRO A 137 20.90 -6.15 -44.24
C PRO A 137 21.61 -7.23 -45.06
N ASP A 138 20.90 -7.78 -46.03
CA ASP A 138 21.46 -8.75 -46.96
C ASP A 138 22.71 -8.18 -47.67
N ARG A 139 23.75 -9.00 -47.79
CA ARG A 139 25.03 -8.55 -48.36
C ARG A 139 24.93 -8.19 -49.84
N GLN A 140 24.06 -8.85 -50.60
CA GLN A 140 23.84 -8.52 -52.01
C GLN A 140 23.08 -7.20 -52.13
N TRP A 141 22.08 -6.99 -51.28
CA TRP A 141 21.38 -5.72 -51.20
C TRP A 141 22.33 -4.56 -50.86
N LEU A 142 23.20 -4.73 -49.86
CA LEU A 142 24.24 -3.74 -49.51
C LEU A 142 25.20 -3.46 -50.67
N ALA A 143 25.59 -4.48 -51.43
CA ALA A 143 26.45 -4.30 -52.59
C ALA A 143 25.76 -3.46 -53.68
N VAL A 144 24.47 -3.70 -53.94
CA VAL A 144 23.67 -2.92 -54.91
C VAL A 144 23.50 -1.48 -54.45
N THR A 145 23.30 -1.23 -53.15
CA THR A 145 23.14 0.12 -52.61
C THR A 145 24.46 0.89 -52.45
N SER A 146 25.59 0.18 -52.33
CA SER A 146 26.92 0.78 -52.13
C SER A 146 27.74 0.98 -53.41
N SER A 147 27.43 0.28 -54.52
CA SER A 147 28.25 0.26 -55.74
C SER A 147 27.80 1.19 -56.88
N GLY A 148 26.78 2.01 -56.66
CA GLY A 148 26.26 2.97 -57.64
C GLY A 148 26.58 4.42 -57.28
N SER A 149 26.77 5.26 -58.29
CA SER A 149 26.97 6.72 -58.27
C SER A 149 25.77 7.53 -57.70
N SER A 150 25.00 6.95 -56.77
CA SER A 150 23.60 7.27 -56.48
C SER A 150 23.27 7.51 -55.01
N VAL A 151 24.25 7.62 -54.09
CA VAL A 151 23.99 8.06 -52.70
C VAL A 151 23.32 9.45 -52.66
N GLY A 152 23.49 10.27 -53.70
CA GLY A 152 22.77 11.55 -53.89
C GLY A 152 21.51 11.49 -54.79
N GLN A 153 21.07 10.31 -55.23
CA GLN A 153 19.91 10.13 -56.13
C GLN A 153 18.89 9.06 -55.66
N LEU A 154 19.02 8.54 -54.43
CA LEU A 154 18.02 7.63 -53.87
C LEU A 154 16.70 8.38 -53.64
N PRO A 155 15.54 7.77 -53.96
CA PRO A 155 14.26 8.36 -53.59
C PRO A 155 14.16 8.46 -52.07
N GLU A 156 13.60 9.57 -51.59
CA GLU A 156 13.44 9.85 -50.16
C GLU A 156 11.98 9.64 -49.75
N ALA A 157 11.77 8.96 -48.62
CA ALA A 157 10.45 8.78 -48.05
C ALA A 157 9.99 10.07 -47.38
N THR A 158 8.76 10.51 -47.65
CA THR A 158 8.17 11.66 -46.98
C THR A 158 7.47 11.23 -45.70
N ILE A 159 7.80 11.84 -44.56
CA ILE A 159 7.06 11.62 -43.30
C ILE A 159 5.77 12.43 -43.35
N VAL A 160 4.64 11.73 -43.50
CA VAL A 160 3.31 12.35 -43.56
C VAL A 160 2.88 12.82 -42.18
N ARG A 161 3.10 12.00 -41.16
CA ARG A 161 2.80 12.27 -39.74
C ARG A 161 3.44 11.26 -38.82
N VAL A 162 3.54 11.59 -37.54
CA VAL A 162 3.96 10.71 -36.45
C VAL A 162 2.74 10.37 -35.61
N GLU A 163 2.54 9.09 -35.34
CA GLU A 163 1.38 8.59 -34.61
C GLU A 163 1.79 7.89 -33.32
N SER A 164 1.07 8.18 -32.25
CA SER A 164 1.03 7.32 -31.07
C SER A 164 -0.13 6.33 -31.20
N ARG A 165 0.02 5.16 -30.56
CA ARG A 165 -1.00 4.11 -30.59
C ARG A 165 -2.28 4.55 -29.89
N THR A 166 -2.14 5.22 -28.75
CA THR A 166 -3.24 5.85 -27.99
C THR A 166 -2.84 7.24 -27.50
N GLN A 167 -3.78 8.00 -26.95
CA GLN A 167 -3.49 9.28 -26.30
C GLN A 167 -2.60 9.12 -25.06
N PHE A 168 -2.72 8.00 -24.35
CA PHE A 168 -1.91 7.69 -23.16
C PHE A 168 -0.44 7.43 -23.50
N ASP A 169 -0.20 6.91 -24.71
CA ASP A 169 1.14 6.62 -25.22
C ASP A 169 1.83 7.85 -25.85
N SER A 170 1.13 8.98 -26.03
CA SER A 170 1.67 10.11 -26.81
C SER A 170 2.84 10.82 -26.12
N PHE A 171 3.95 10.98 -26.84
CA PHE A 171 5.03 11.89 -26.46
C PHE A 171 4.72 13.37 -26.73
N TYR A 172 3.83 13.67 -27.68
CA TYR A 172 3.55 15.06 -28.05
C TYR A 172 2.58 15.72 -27.06
N PRO A 173 2.79 17.01 -26.69
CA PRO A 173 3.91 17.88 -27.07
C PRO A 173 5.07 17.95 -26.04
N MET A 174 4.90 17.37 -24.84
CA MET A 174 5.79 17.62 -23.69
C MET A 174 6.93 16.61 -23.50
N GLU A 175 7.03 15.59 -24.36
CA GLU A 175 8.11 14.59 -24.42
C GLU A 175 8.78 14.53 -25.80
N VAL A 176 8.65 15.59 -26.60
CA VAL A 176 9.45 15.80 -27.81
C VAL A 176 10.63 16.68 -27.45
N ALA A 177 11.86 16.17 -27.57
CA ALA A 177 13.06 16.87 -27.14
C ALA A 177 13.48 17.99 -28.11
N ALA A 178 13.92 19.12 -27.54
CA ALA A 178 14.64 20.15 -28.28
C ALA A 178 16.05 19.66 -28.65
N SER A 179 16.53 20.03 -29.83
CA SER A 179 17.90 19.69 -30.26
C SER A 179 18.95 20.49 -29.49
N ALA A 180 20.19 20.02 -29.48
CA ALA A 180 21.33 20.73 -28.93
C ALA A 180 21.52 22.11 -29.59
N SER A 181 21.29 22.21 -30.90
CA SER A 181 21.39 23.46 -31.66
C SER A 181 20.28 24.46 -31.30
N GLU A 182 19.06 23.99 -31.08
CA GLU A 182 17.93 24.81 -30.62
C GLU A 182 18.18 25.31 -29.20
N LYS A 183 18.61 24.43 -28.29
CA LYS A 183 18.98 24.81 -26.92
C LYS A 183 20.05 25.91 -26.92
N GLU A 184 21.09 25.75 -27.72
CA GLU A 184 22.18 26.72 -27.78
C GLU A 184 21.72 28.06 -28.36
N SER A 185 20.98 28.03 -29.47
CA SER A 185 20.42 29.24 -30.08
C SER A 185 19.50 30.00 -29.11
N TYR A 186 18.69 29.26 -28.34
CA TYR A 186 17.78 29.85 -27.38
C TYR A 186 18.49 30.45 -26.17
N ARG A 187 19.58 29.81 -25.68
CA ARG A 187 20.45 30.35 -24.63
C ARG A 187 21.13 31.65 -25.05
N GLN A 188 21.56 31.74 -26.31
CA GLN A 188 22.15 32.97 -26.85
C GLN A 188 21.13 34.10 -26.94
N ALA A 189 19.88 33.79 -27.33
CA ALA A 189 18.80 34.76 -27.39
C ALA A 189 18.29 35.21 -26.00
N ASN A 190 18.44 34.37 -24.97
CA ASN A 190 17.93 34.62 -23.62
C ASN A 190 19.04 34.44 -22.58
N PRO A 191 19.95 35.42 -22.43
CA PRO A 191 21.05 35.33 -21.47
C PRO A 191 20.52 35.45 -20.04
N GLY A 192 20.47 34.32 -19.33
CA GLY A 192 20.08 34.25 -17.93
C GLY A 192 20.72 33.05 -17.23
N ARG A 193 20.83 33.11 -15.90
CA ARG A 193 21.38 32.00 -15.11
C ARG A 193 20.46 30.78 -15.17
N PHE A 194 19.15 31.02 -15.13
CA PHE A 194 18.11 30.05 -15.46
C PHE A 194 16.95 30.74 -16.16
N LEU A 195 16.14 29.95 -16.87
CA LEU A 195 14.94 30.41 -17.57
C LEU A 195 13.70 29.74 -16.94
N VAL A 196 12.57 30.43 -16.97
CA VAL A 196 11.30 29.94 -16.41
C VAL A 196 10.22 29.92 -17.49
N PHE A 197 9.55 28.77 -17.64
CA PHE A 197 8.50 28.53 -18.63
C PHE A 197 7.18 28.23 -17.93
N PRO A 198 6.19 29.13 -17.98
CA PRO A 198 4.87 28.88 -17.41
C PRO A 198 4.07 27.91 -18.28
N GLU A 199 3.43 26.93 -17.65
CA GLU A 199 2.61 25.92 -18.35
C GLU A 199 1.31 25.63 -17.61
N ASP A 200 0.26 25.37 -18.39
CA ASP A 200 -1.03 24.95 -17.87
C ASP A 200 -0.97 23.48 -17.42
N ARG A 201 -1.80 23.13 -16.44
CA ARG A 201 -1.95 21.76 -15.92
C ARG A 201 -2.29 20.72 -17.00
N SER A 202 -2.89 21.13 -18.12
CA SER A 202 -3.17 20.25 -19.27
C SER A 202 -1.92 19.81 -20.05
N LEU A 203 -0.77 20.48 -19.86
CA LEU A 203 0.50 20.19 -20.52
C LEU A 203 1.59 19.89 -19.48
N PRO A 204 1.45 18.85 -18.64
CA PRO A 204 2.41 18.55 -17.57
C PRO A 204 3.83 18.41 -18.13
N ILE A 205 4.82 19.01 -17.48
CA ILE A 205 6.23 18.87 -17.86
C ILE A 205 6.69 17.47 -17.46
N ARG A 206 7.11 16.67 -18.44
CA ARG A 206 7.39 15.23 -18.26
C ARG A 206 8.89 14.92 -18.24
N MET A 207 9.67 15.65 -19.04
CA MET A 207 11.12 15.47 -19.15
C MET A 207 11.88 16.33 -18.12
N LYS A 208 12.86 15.71 -17.45
CA LYS A 208 13.78 16.40 -16.52
C LYS A 208 15.19 16.59 -17.08
N ALA A 209 15.63 15.69 -17.96
CA ALA A 209 16.95 15.74 -18.57
C ALA A 209 16.97 16.57 -19.86
N ASP A 210 15.80 16.81 -20.46
CA ASP A 210 15.65 17.44 -21.76
C ASP A 210 14.61 18.56 -21.72
N VAL A 211 14.85 19.57 -22.57
CA VAL A 211 13.95 20.70 -22.75
C VAL A 211 12.87 20.33 -23.78
N PRO A 212 11.57 20.50 -23.47
CA PRO A 212 10.52 20.31 -24.46
C PRO A 212 10.72 21.21 -25.68
N TYR A 213 10.70 20.61 -26.88
CA TYR A 213 10.80 21.32 -28.16
C TYR A 213 9.82 22.50 -28.24
N LYS A 214 8.58 22.29 -27.76
CA LYS A 214 7.51 23.30 -27.66
C LYS A 214 8.00 24.63 -27.08
N TRP A 215 8.82 24.60 -26.04
CA TRP A 215 9.28 25.81 -25.35
C TRP A 215 10.18 26.69 -26.19
N LEU A 216 10.97 26.08 -27.08
CA LEU A 216 11.97 26.81 -27.85
C LEU A 216 11.42 27.35 -29.18
N GLN A 217 10.15 27.07 -29.49
CA GLN A 217 9.50 27.50 -30.75
C GLN A 217 8.82 28.87 -30.65
N SER A 218 8.93 29.55 -29.51
CA SER A 218 8.34 30.87 -29.30
C SER A 218 9.29 31.73 -28.47
N PRO A 219 9.24 33.05 -28.60
CA PRO A 219 9.96 33.94 -27.69
C PRO A 219 9.58 33.66 -26.24
N LEU A 220 10.55 33.79 -25.33
CA LEU A 220 10.37 33.50 -23.91
C LEU A 220 9.12 34.23 -23.37
N GLN A 221 8.14 33.44 -22.93
CA GLN A 221 6.91 33.95 -22.32
C GLN A 221 7.09 33.94 -20.81
N THR A 222 7.04 35.12 -20.19
CA THR A 222 7.09 35.29 -18.73
C THR A 222 5.72 35.59 -18.13
N SER A 223 4.64 35.15 -18.78
CA SER A 223 3.27 35.32 -18.29
C SER A 223 2.47 34.02 -18.39
N PHE A 224 1.59 33.79 -17.41
CA PHE A 224 0.64 32.69 -17.37
C PHE A 224 -0.78 33.23 -17.32
N THR A 225 -1.70 32.63 -18.08
CA THR A 225 -3.13 32.94 -18.00
C THR A 225 -3.94 31.67 -17.77
N GLY A 226 -4.70 31.63 -16.67
CA GLY A 226 -5.59 30.54 -16.31
C GLY A 226 -7.07 30.95 -16.25
N LYS A 227 -7.96 29.96 -16.28
CA LYS A 227 -9.41 30.13 -16.05
C LYS A 227 -9.84 29.23 -14.90
N ALA A 228 -10.40 29.82 -13.85
CA ALA A 228 -10.83 29.10 -12.67
C ALA A 228 -12.27 29.42 -12.28
N GLN A 229 -12.85 28.55 -11.47
CA GLN A 229 -14.18 28.74 -10.87
C GLN A 229 -14.06 29.04 -9.36
N PRO A 230 -15.04 29.72 -8.75
CA PRO A 230 -15.08 29.83 -7.29
C PRO A 230 -15.02 28.45 -6.62
N ASN A 231 -14.40 28.38 -5.44
CA ASN A 231 -14.05 27.17 -4.67
C ASN A 231 -13.00 26.23 -5.30
N GLU A 232 -12.56 26.45 -6.53
CA GLU A 232 -11.58 25.57 -7.19
C GLU A 232 -10.21 25.61 -6.48
N TYR A 233 -9.56 24.44 -6.39
CA TYR A 233 -8.13 24.39 -6.14
C TYR A 233 -7.40 24.35 -7.50
N TYR A 234 -7.03 25.52 -8.01
CA TYR A 234 -6.47 25.66 -9.36
C TYR A 234 -4.99 25.32 -9.36
N THR A 235 -4.52 24.60 -10.38
CA THR A 235 -3.10 24.20 -10.48
C THR A 235 -2.49 24.62 -11.80
N PHE A 236 -1.19 24.91 -11.76
CA PHE A 236 -0.34 25.21 -12.91
C PHE A 236 1.11 24.88 -12.56
N GLN A 237 2.03 25.02 -13.50
CA GLN A 237 3.44 24.74 -13.25
C GLN A 237 4.35 25.81 -13.86
N LEU A 238 5.51 26.01 -13.23
CA LEU A 238 6.62 26.79 -13.76
C LEU A 238 7.81 25.85 -13.98
N GLY A 239 8.21 25.66 -15.24
CA GLY A 239 9.39 24.88 -15.59
C GLY A 239 10.66 25.70 -15.45
N VAL A 240 11.58 25.29 -14.57
CA VAL A 240 12.88 25.94 -14.40
C VAL A 240 13.93 25.18 -15.20
N TRP A 241 14.55 25.83 -16.19
CA TRP A 241 15.67 25.28 -16.94
C TRP A 241 16.98 25.93 -16.50
N ALA A 242 17.86 25.14 -15.89
CA ALA A 242 19.19 25.55 -15.44
C ALA A 242 20.16 25.59 -16.62
N ALA A 243 20.05 26.63 -17.45
CA ALA A 243 20.64 26.69 -18.78
C ALA A 243 22.16 26.44 -18.87
N LYS A 244 22.93 26.77 -17.82
CA LYS A 244 24.39 26.59 -17.79
C LYS A 244 24.92 26.07 -16.47
N ASP A 245 24.56 26.74 -15.38
CA ASP A 245 25.11 26.44 -14.06
C ASP A 245 24.12 25.60 -13.25
N GLU A 246 24.65 24.83 -12.30
CA GLU A 246 23.84 24.20 -11.26
C GLU A 246 23.14 25.28 -10.43
N LEU A 247 21.85 25.08 -10.16
CA LEU A 247 21.09 25.81 -9.16
C LEU A 247 21.09 25.00 -7.88
N LYS A 248 21.73 25.49 -6.81
CA LYS A 248 21.80 24.75 -5.55
C LYS A 248 20.50 24.82 -4.78
N SER A 249 19.76 25.91 -4.90
CA SER A 249 18.48 26.09 -4.22
C SER A 249 17.56 26.99 -5.02
N VAL A 250 16.43 26.46 -5.47
CA VAL A 250 15.35 27.23 -6.06
C VAL A 250 14.28 27.52 -5.01
N THR A 251 13.84 28.77 -4.93
CA THR A 251 12.73 29.24 -4.08
C THR A 251 11.77 30.13 -4.88
N TYR A 252 10.66 30.56 -4.27
CA TYR A 252 9.74 31.53 -4.86
C TYR A 252 9.22 32.55 -3.85
N GLU A 253 8.79 33.70 -4.35
CA GLU A 253 8.09 34.73 -3.58
C GLU A 253 6.87 35.25 -4.35
N THR A 254 5.81 35.62 -3.64
CA THR A 254 4.63 36.26 -4.22
C THR A 254 3.91 37.12 -3.17
N SER A 255 3.18 38.14 -3.63
CA SER A 255 2.31 38.97 -2.80
C SER A 255 0.81 38.63 -2.96
N GLY A 256 0.51 37.52 -3.64
CA GLY A 256 -0.85 37.14 -4.02
C GLY A 256 -1.29 37.74 -5.35
N LEU A 257 -2.57 37.55 -5.69
CA LEU A 257 -3.18 38.04 -6.93
C LEU A 257 -4.33 39.01 -6.61
N LYS A 258 -4.40 40.16 -7.29
CA LYS A 258 -5.37 41.23 -7.01
C LYS A 258 -6.33 41.45 -8.17
N SER A 259 -7.60 41.74 -7.85
CA SER A 259 -8.62 42.18 -8.81
C SER A 259 -9.41 43.35 -8.21
N GLY A 260 -9.03 44.59 -8.54
CA GLY A 260 -9.54 45.78 -7.85
C GLY A 260 -9.23 45.72 -6.35
N ASN A 261 -10.27 45.75 -5.51
CA ASN A 261 -10.16 45.62 -4.06
C ASN A 261 -10.14 44.16 -3.56
N ASN A 262 -10.34 43.18 -4.44
CA ASN A 262 -10.36 41.78 -4.08
C ASN A 262 -8.95 41.17 -4.14
N LEU A 263 -8.67 40.20 -3.26
CA LEU A 263 -7.35 39.58 -3.11
C LEU A 263 -7.47 38.05 -3.02
N ILE A 264 -6.61 37.35 -3.76
CA ILE A 264 -6.16 35.99 -3.45
C ILE A 264 -4.82 36.16 -2.71
N PRO A 265 -4.74 35.86 -1.41
CA PRO A 265 -3.57 36.17 -0.60
C PRO A 265 -2.40 35.23 -0.92
N ALA A 266 -1.18 35.59 -0.54
CA ALA A 266 0.02 34.80 -0.83
C ALA A 266 -0.04 33.40 -0.20
N GLU A 267 -0.68 33.29 0.98
CA GLU A 267 -0.86 32.04 1.73
C GLU A 267 -1.79 31.06 1.00
N ALA A 268 -2.61 31.53 0.05
CA ALA A 268 -3.42 30.68 -0.82
C ALA A 268 -2.62 30.08 -1.99
N ILE A 269 -1.34 30.47 -2.17
CA ILE A 269 -0.48 30.03 -3.27
C ILE A 269 0.65 29.14 -2.73
N THR A 270 0.58 27.86 -3.03
CA THR A 270 1.54 26.84 -2.58
C THR A 270 2.40 26.37 -3.74
N CYS A 271 3.71 26.22 -3.54
CA CYS A 271 4.57 25.44 -4.46
C CYS A 271 4.88 24.08 -3.83
N PHE A 272 4.30 23.02 -4.37
CA PHE A 272 4.39 21.67 -3.78
C PHE A 272 5.82 21.14 -3.70
N ASN A 273 6.70 21.57 -4.61
CA ASN A 273 8.11 21.16 -4.63
C ASN A 273 8.93 21.80 -3.50
N ILE A 274 8.53 22.97 -3.00
CA ILE A 274 9.29 23.76 -2.04
C ILE A 274 8.70 23.67 -0.64
N ASN A 275 7.38 23.67 -0.49
CA ASN A 275 6.74 23.64 0.82
C ASN A 275 5.55 22.68 0.87
N GLY A 276 5.16 22.32 2.08
CA GLY A 276 4.05 21.43 2.32
C GLY A 276 3.85 21.10 3.79
N VAL A 277 2.96 20.15 4.04
CA VAL A 277 2.69 19.61 5.37
C VAL A 277 2.97 18.12 5.34
N ASN A 278 3.81 17.62 6.23
CA ASN A 278 4.16 16.20 6.27
C ASN A 278 3.01 15.35 6.86
N PRO A 279 3.11 14.01 6.85
CA PRO A 279 2.07 13.13 7.40
C PRO A 279 1.73 13.29 8.88
N LYS A 280 2.62 13.96 9.64
CA LYS A 280 2.46 14.27 11.06
C LYS A 280 1.81 15.64 11.30
N GLY A 281 1.36 16.32 10.23
CA GLY A 281 0.75 17.64 10.31
C GLY A 281 1.74 18.79 10.51
N LYS A 282 3.05 18.53 10.35
CA LYS A 282 4.09 19.55 10.51
C LYS A 282 4.42 20.20 9.16
N PRO A 283 4.36 21.54 9.06
CA PRO A 283 4.84 22.26 7.89
C PRO A 283 6.34 22.03 7.67
N PHE A 284 6.76 22.04 6.40
CA PHE A 284 8.17 21.96 6.03
C PHE A 284 8.48 22.80 4.80
N THR A 285 9.78 23.06 4.62
CA THR A 285 10.36 23.62 3.39
C THR A 285 11.49 22.71 2.92
N LYS A 286 11.59 22.48 1.61
CA LYS A 286 12.63 21.70 0.94
C LYS A 286 13.56 22.60 0.15
N LYS A 287 14.82 22.18 0.09
CA LYS A 287 15.81 22.73 -0.83
C LYS A 287 15.71 21.96 -2.15
N VAL A 288 15.38 22.67 -3.23
CA VAL A 288 15.28 22.09 -4.58
C VAL A 288 16.51 22.49 -5.38
N SER A 289 17.33 21.52 -5.79
CA SER A 289 18.48 21.76 -6.67
C SER A 289 18.16 21.34 -8.11
N VAL A 290 18.79 22.00 -9.08
CA VAL A 290 18.63 21.70 -10.51
C VAL A 290 20.02 21.59 -11.13
N ALA A 291 20.31 20.43 -11.72
CA ALA A 291 21.59 20.17 -12.37
C ALA A 291 21.75 21.03 -13.65
N PRO A 292 22.99 21.28 -14.10
CA PRO A 292 23.23 21.95 -15.39
C PRO A 292 22.47 21.31 -16.55
N ASP A 293 21.89 22.15 -17.41
CA ASP A 293 21.03 21.81 -18.56
C ASP A 293 19.75 21.02 -18.23
N ALA A 294 19.45 20.78 -16.94
CA ALA A 294 18.27 20.05 -16.51
C ALA A 294 17.03 20.96 -16.32
N VAL A 295 15.86 20.32 -16.35
CA VAL A 295 14.55 20.92 -16.14
C VAL A 295 13.94 20.46 -14.82
N GLN A 296 13.50 21.42 -13.99
CA GLN A 296 12.74 21.17 -12.78
C GLN A 296 11.34 21.78 -12.90
N PRO A 297 10.28 20.96 -12.97
CA PRO A 297 8.91 21.43 -12.85
C PRO A 297 8.64 21.89 -11.42
N LEU A 298 8.10 23.09 -11.25
CA LEU A 298 7.55 23.58 -9.98
C LEU A 298 6.03 23.65 -10.09
N TRP A 299 5.32 22.76 -9.39
CA TRP A 299 3.87 22.73 -9.37
C TRP A 299 3.30 23.68 -8.33
N PHE A 300 2.40 24.55 -8.79
CA PHE A 300 1.72 25.53 -7.96
C PHE A 300 0.24 25.19 -7.80
N GLY A 301 -0.29 25.45 -6.61
CA GLY A 301 -1.71 25.41 -6.29
C GLY A 301 -2.21 26.78 -5.83
N VAL A 302 -3.40 27.18 -6.27
CA VAL A 302 -4.10 28.39 -5.87
C VAL A 302 -5.45 28.00 -5.25
N ASP A 303 -5.55 28.18 -3.94
CA ASP A 303 -6.75 27.89 -3.15
C ASP A 303 -7.77 29.03 -3.28
N LEU A 304 -8.79 28.86 -4.13
CA LEU A 304 -9.85 29.85 -4.28
C LEU A 304 -10.95 29.62 -3.25
N LYS A 305 -11.39 30.71 -2.61
CA LYS A 305 -12.50 30.69 -1.66
C LYS A 305 -13.81 30.28 -2.34
N ALA A 306 -14.72 29.69 -1.57
CA ALA A 306 -16.05 29.32 -2.04
C ALA A 306 -16.82 30.51 -2.64
N ASP A 307 -16.68 31.68 -2.02
CA ASP A 307 -17.31 32.94 -2.39
C ASP A 307 -16.36 33.88 -3.17
N GLN A 308 -15.28 33.34 -3.77
CA GLN A 308 -14.31 34.15 -4.50
C GLN A 308 -15.02 34.98 -5.60
N PRO A 309 -14.94 36.33 -5.56
CA PRO A 309 -15.61 37.17 -6.55
C PRO A 309 -15.14 36.89 -7.97
N SER A 310 -16.06 37.01 -8.93
CA SER A 310 -15.67 36.96 -10.34
C SER A 310 -14.80 38.15 -10.71
N GLY A 311 -13.77 37.92 -11.51
CA GLY A 311 -12.82 38.95 -11.90
C GLY A 311 -11.54 38.39 -12.46
N THR A 312 -10.70 39.28 -12.98
CA THR A 312 -9.34 38.95 -13.43
C THR A 312 -8.37 39.31 -12.33
N TYR A 313 -7.78 38.30 -11.70
CA TYR A 313 -6.80 38.44 -10.63
C TYR A 313 -5.39 38.44 -11.22
N LYS A 314 -4.58 39.45 -10.90
CA LYS A 314 -3.23 39.61 -11.42
C LYS A 314 -2.20 39.72 -10.30
N GLY A 315 -1.04 39.12 -10.48
CA GLY A 315 0.09 39.21 -9.57
C GLY A 315 1.35 38.66 -10.18
N VAL A 316 2.40 38.55 -9.38
CA VAL A 316 3.71 38.05 -9.82
C VAL A 316 4.16 36.93 -8.89
N VAL A 317 4.67 35.85 -9.47
CA VAL A 317 5.45 34.81 -8.79
C VAL A 317 6.90 34.97 -9.24
N THR A 318 7.80 35.26 -8.30
CA THR A 318 9.22 35.45 -8.60
C THR A 318 9.98 34.22 -8.17
N VAL A 319 10.56 33.49 -9.13
CA VAL A 319 11.45 32.34 -8.86
C VAL A 319 12.86 32.86 -8.61
N LYS A 320 13.53 32.36 -7.56
CA LYS A 320 14.88 32.80 -7.18
C LYS A 320 15.80 31.63 -6.96
N ASP A 321 17.10 31.83 -7.19
CA ASP A 321 18.14 30.89 -6.79
C ASP A 321 18.84 31.31 -5.48
N GLU A 322 19.87 30.55 -5.07
CA GLU A 322 20.69 30.85 -3.89
C GLU A 322 21.54 32.12 -4.01
N THR A 323 21.75 32.66 -5.21
CA THR A 323 22.57 33.87 -5.46
C THR A 323 21.74 35.15 -5.41
N GLY A 324 20.41 35.02 -5.41
CA GLY A 324 19.47 36.13 -5.53
C GLY A 324 19.09 36.47 -6.97
N TYR A 325 19.56 35.70 -7.97
CA TYR A 325 19.07 35.84 -9.34
C TYR A 325 17.59 35.48 -9.37
N ALA A 326 16.78 36.38 -9.94
CA ALA A 326 15.33 36.35 -9.81
C ALA A 326 14.66 36.48 -11.18
N VAL A 327 13.69 35.60 -11.46
CA VAL A 327 12.89 35.62 -12.67
C VAL A 327 11.42 35.87 -12.28
N PRO A 328 10.87 37.07 -12.53
CA PRO A 328 9.46 37.36 -12.29
C PRO A 328 8.58 36.74 -13.39
N VAL A 329 7.50 36.08 -12.98
CA VAL A 329 6.46 35.53 -13.86
C VAL A 329 5.13 36.18 -13.53
N GLU A 330 4.52 36.84 -14.51
CA GLU A 330 3.19 37.44 -14.39
C GLU A 330 2.12 36.35 -14.39
N ILE A 331 1.22 36.38 -13.40
CA ILE A 331 0.12 35.43 -13.27
C ILE A 331 -1.20 36.17 -13.45
N GLU A 332 -2.02 35.75 -14.41
CA GLU A 332 -3.39 36.20 -14.63
C GLU A 332 -4.36 35.04 -14.44
N LEU A 333 -5.28 35.14 -13.47
CA LEU A 333 -6.30 34.13 -13.23
C LEU A 333 -7.70 34.73 -13.41
N LYS A 334 -8.45 34.23 -14.39
CA LYS A 334 -9.83 34.66 -14.66
C LYS A 334 -10.79 33.77 -13.85
N VAL A 335 -11.37 34.33 -12.79
CA VAL A 335 -12.35 33.65 -11.94
C VAL A 335 -13.75 33.97 -12.43
N SER A 336 -14.53 32.95 -12.79
CA SER A 336 -15.91 33.12 -13.28
C SER A 336 -16.72 31.82 -13.18
N GLY A 337 -18.03 31.90 -13.41
CA GLY A 337 -18.91 30.73 -13.46
C GLY A 337 -19.46 30.31 -12.10
N LYS A 338 -20.00 29.09 -12.04
CA LYS A 338 -20.58 28.54 -10.80
C LYS A 338 -19.48 28.01 -9.89
N MET A 339 -19.70 28.12 -8.58
CA MET A 339 -18.87 27.51 -7.55
C MET A 339 -18.78 25.99 -7.74
N LEU A 340 -17.58 25.40 -7.63
CA LEU A 340 -17.39 23.95 -7.62
C LEU A 340 -17.82 23.36 -6.27
N ALA A 341 -18.47 22.20 -6.29
CA ALA A 341 -18.98 21.56 -5.06
C ALA A 341 -17.86 20.95 -4.20
N ASP A 342 -16.83 20.41 -4.83
CA ASP A 342 -15.78 19.60 -4.21
C ASP A 342 -14.38 20.08 -4.59
N ARG A 343 -14.25 21.38 -4.85
CA ARG A 343 -13.00 22.05 -5.25
C ARG A 343 -12.42 21.60 -6.60
N GLY A 344 -13.14 20.76 -7.35
CA GLY A 344 -12.71 20.17 -8.61
C GLY A 344 -12.25 18.71 -8.51
N ASP A 345 -12.37 18.07 -7.36
CA ASP A 345 -11.82 16.73 -7.12
C ASP A 345 -12.47 15.61 -7.91
N GLY A 346 -13.74 15.75 -8.27
CA GLY A 346 -14.41 14.83 -9.19
C GLY A 346 -13.91 14.94 -10.63
N GLU A 347 -13.23 16.03 -10.98
CA GLU A 347 -12.73 16.29 -12.34
C GLU A 347 -11.21 16.13 -12.41
N LEU A 348 -10.75 14.89 -12.60
CA LEU A 348 -9.34 14.51 -12.57
C LEU A 348 -8.40 15.40 -13.40
N TRP A 349 -8.86 15.90 -14.56
CA TRP A 349 -8.09 16.80 -15.43
C TRP A 349 -7.70 18.13 -14.76
N ARG A 350 -8.34 18.50 -13.64
CA ARG A 350 -8.04 19.72 -12.89
C ARG A 350 -6.82 19.61 -11.97
N HIS A 351 -6.36 18.38 -11.67
CA HIS A 351 -5.28 18.13 -10.70
C HIS A 351 -5.50 18.80 -9.32
N SER A 352 -6.76 19.10 -8.94
CA SER A 352 -7.09 19.77 -7.66
C SER A 352 -6.70 18.94 -6.43
N ARG A 353 -6.53 17.64 -6.62
CA ARG A 353 -6.12 16.67 -5.60
C ARG A 353 -4.65 16.76 -5.23
N LEU A 354 -3.83 17.51 -5.96
CA LEU A 354 -2.47 17.82 -5.50
C LEU A 354 -2.48 18.48 -4.11
N ARG A 355 -3.54 19.23 -3.76
CA ARG A 355 -3.69 19.78 -2.41
C ARG A 355 -3.79 18.70 -1.32
N TRP A 356 -4.25 17.49 -1.67
CA TRP A 356 -4.37 16.39 -0.73
C TRP A 356 -3.00 15.96 -0.18
N LEU A 357 -1.90 16.22 -0.90
CA LEU A 357 -0.53 16.05 -0.39
C LEU A 357 -0.30 16.82 0.92
N ASN A 358 -1.01 17.93 1.14
CA ASN A 358 -0.91 18.75 2.35
C ASN A 358 -2.08 18.54 3.33
N SER A 359 -2.92 17.52 3.13
CA SER A 359 -4.05 17.25 4.02
C SER A 359 -3.59 16.83 5.41
N THR A 360 -4.26 17.34 6.45
CA THR A 360 -4.12 16.93 7.85
C THR A 360 -5.32 16.11 8.35
N ARG A 361 -6.25 15.74 7.46
CA ARG A 361 -7.49 15.04 7.82
C ARG A 361 -7.20 13.76 8.62
N GLY A 362 -7.97 13.51 9.67
CA GLY A 362 -7.84 12.34 10.53
C GLY A 362 -6.68 12.37 11.53
N ILE A 363 -5.80 13.40 11.50
CA ILE A 363 -4.81 13.60 12.57
C ILE A 363 -5.57 14.02 13.81
N SER A 364 -5.67 13.12 14.78
CA SER A 364 -6.53 13.27 15.96
C SER A 364 -5.95 12.49 17.13
N ASP A 365 -6.10 13.06 18.32
CA ASP A 365 -5.85 12.39 19.59
C ASP A 365 -7.16 11.96 20.27
N LYS A 366 -8.27 11.89 19.52
CA LYS A 366 -9.55 11.38 20.03
C LYS A 366 -9.63 9.86 19.84
N PRO A 367 -10.36 9.13 20.71
CA PRO A 367 -10.69 7.73 20.45
C PRO A 367 -11.46 7.54 19.13
N THR A 368 -11.21 6.43 18.42
CA THR A 368 -12.03 5.99 17.28
C THR A 368 -13.36 5.37 17.76
N GLU A 369 -14.29 5.15 16.83
CA GLU A 369 -15.58 4.52 17.12
C GLU A 369 -15.38 3.16 17.84
N GLY A 370 -16.11 2.97 18.94
CA GLY A 370 -16.02 1.79 19.79
C GLY A 370 -15.00 1.86 20.94
N TYR A 371 -14.13 2.87 20.97
CA TYR A 371 -13.22 3.15 22.09
C TYR A 371 -13.72 4.28 22.98
N THR A 372 -13.29 4.27 24.24
CA THR A 372 -13.65 5.29 25.24
C THR A 372 -12.50 6.27 25.47
N ALA A 373 -12.83 7.48 25.89
CA ALA A 373 -11.83 8.43 26.36
C ALA A 373 -11.03 7.85 27.56
N MET A 374 -9.76 8.24 27.63
CA MET A 374 -8.85 7.83 28.70
C MET A 374 -9.09 8.65 29.97
N SER A 375 -8.88 8.02 31.11
CA SER A 375 -8.89 8.70 32.42
C SER A 375 -7.60 8.45 33.18
N LEU A 376 -7.12 9.46 33.89
CA LEU A 376 -6.00 9.36 34.82
C LEU A 376 -6.49 9.66 36.24
N THR A 377 -6.32 8.69 37.13
CA THR A 377 -6.57 8.83 38.58
C THR A 377 -5.33 8.38 39.33
N ASP A 378 -4.70 9.28 40.08
CA ASP A 378 -3.38 9.05 40.70
C ASP A 378 -2.32 8.64 39.67
N ASN A 379 -1.81 7.42 39.76
CA ASN A 379 -0.85 6.80 38.83
C ASN A 379 -1.51 5.70 37.98
N ARG A 380 -2.85 5.71 37.87
CA ARG A 380 -3.63 4.74 37.09
C ARG A 380 -4.23 5.38 35.87
N VAL A 381 -3.94 4.80 34.71
CA VAL A 381 -4.56 5.18 33.44
C VAL A 381 -5.53 4.09 33.02
N SER A 382 -6.78 4.48 32.79
CA SER A 382 -7.85 3.57 32.37
C SER A 382 -8.30 3.93 30.95
N CYS A 383 -8.54 2.91 30.14
CA CYS A 383 -9.14 2.98 28.81
C CYS A 383 -10.16 1.83 28.68
N LEU A 384 -10.70 1.55 27.48
CA LEU A 384 -11.81 0.61 27.27
C LEU A 384 -11.53 -0.79 27.87
N GLY A 385 -11.97 -1.07 29.09
CA GLY A 385 -11.76 -2.39 29.71
C GLY A 385 -10.30 -2.76 30.02
N ARG A 386 -9.36 -1.79 30.00
CA ARG A 386 -8.00 -1.98 30.53
C ARG A 386 -7.63 -0.86 31.49
N GLU A 387 -6.87 -1.20 32.51
CA GLU A 387 -6.31 -0.25 33.48
C GLU A 387 -4.84 -0.57 33.73
N VAL A 388 -4.00 0.46 33.70
CA VAL A 388 -2.55 0.33 33.94
C VAL A 388 -2.18 1.21 35.11
N SER A 389 -1.63 0.59 36.15
CA SER A 389 -0.95 1.30 37.24
C SER A 389 0.51 1.48 36.87
N PHE A 390 1.05 2.69 37.01
CA PHE A 390 2.48 2.97 36.78
C PHE A 390 3.22 3.09 38.09
N ASP A 391 4.41 2.50 38.18
CA ASP A 391 5.30 2.73 39.31
C ASP A 391 5.81 4.18 39.29
N ARG A 392 5.68 4.89 40.42
CA ARG A 392 5.99 6.33 40.48
C ARG A 392 7.48 6.63 40.38
N GLN A 393 8.35 5.64 40.65
CA GLN A 393 9.79 5.80 40.65
C GLN A 393 10.46 5.42 39.34
N THR A 394 9.80 4.60 38.50
CA THR A 394 10.35 4.09 37.23
C THR A 394 9.50 4.41 36.01
N ALA A 395 8.26 4.88 36.20
CA ALA A 395 7.26 5.14 35.16
C ALA A 395 6.82 3.91 34.34
N LEU A 396 7.28 2.71 34.71
CA LEU A 396 6.91 1.46 34.08
C LEU A 396 5.63 0.87 34.67
N PRO A 397 4.90 0.01 33.93
CA PRO A 397 3.72 -0.65 34.45
C PRO A 397 4.03 -1.48 35.71
N SER A 398 3.31 -1.22 36.79
CA SER A 398 3.37 -1.97 38.05
C SER A 398 2.24 -2.98 38.22
N SER A 399 1.11 -2.75 37.56
CA SER A 399 -0.03 -3.67 37.43
C SER A 399 -0.77 -3.36 36.13
N ILE A 400 -1.30 -4.39 35.49
CA ILE A 400 -2.10 -4.30 34.28
C ILE A 400 -3.34 -5.18 34.46
N ASP A 401 -4.52 -4.55 34.53
CA ASP A 401 -5.80 -5.23 34.40
C ASP A 401 -6.26 -5.19 32.94
N SER A 402 -6.55 -6.36 32.37
CA SER A 402 -7.20 -6.50 31.06
C SER A 402 -8.49 -7.27 31.23
N TRP A 403 -9.62 -6.58 31.06
CA TRP A 403 -10.97 -7.15 31.18
C TRP A 403 -11.23 -7.88 32.51
N GLY A 404 -10.67 -7.38 33.62
CA GLY A 404 -10.80 -7.99 34.95
C GLY A 404 -9.77 -9.10 35.24
N GLN A 405 -8.77 -9.27 34.38
CA GLN A 405 -7.68 -10.23 34.56
C GLN A 405 -6.34 -9.49 34.66
N GLU A 406 -5.69 -9.63 35.83
CA GLU A 406 -4.35 -9.11 36.06
C GLU A 406 -3.31 -9.89 35.23
N VAL A 407 -2.53 -9.16 34.43
CA VAL A 407 -1.50 -9.71 33.54
C VAL A 407 -0.16 -9.87 34.25
N LEU A 408 0.25 -8.87 35.04
CA LEU A 408 1.57 -8.83 35.64
C LEU A 408 1.63 -9.64 36.94
N ALA A 409 2.73 -10.37 37.12
CA ALA A 409 3.06 -11.00 38.40
C ALA A 409 3.83 -10.04 39.32
N SER A 410 4.56 -9.09 38.73
CA SER A 410 5.27 -8.00 39.39
C SER A 410 5.55 -6.86 38.39
N PRO A 411 6.05 -5.69 38.83
CA PRO A 411 6.30 -4.57 37.91
C PRO A 411 7.27 -4.91 36.77
N VAL A 412 7.01 -4.34 35.59
CA VAL A 412 7.93 -4.34 34.44
C VAL A 412 9.23 -3.62 34.83
N ARG A 413 10.38 -4.14 34.39
CA ARG A 413 11.69 -3.61 34.77
C ARG A 413 12.56 -3.31 33.56
N PHE A 414 13.15 -2.12 33.53
CA PHE A 414 14.27 -1.79 32.65
C PHE A 414 15.55 -1.79 33.49
N VAL A 415 16.40 -2.79 33.30
CA VAL A 415 17.54 -3.07 34.16
C VAL A 415 18.84 -2.70 33.46
N ILE A 416 19.68 -1.91 34.13
CA ILE A 416 21.08 -1.66 33.76
C ILE A 416 21.97 -2.37 34.78
N ARG A 417 22.74 -3.38 34.36
CA ARG A 417 23.64 -4.13 35.23
C ARG A 417 25.11 -3.82 34.89
N THR A 418 25.88 -3.51 35.93
CA THR A 418 27.34 -3.36 35.91
C THR A 418 27.98 -4.46 36.76
N ALA A 419 29.31 -4.51 36.78
CA ALA A 419 30.06 -5.41 37.67
C ALA A 419 29.79 -5.16 39.18
N SER A 420 29.31 -3.97 39.56
CA SER A 420 28.90 -3.65 40.93
C SER A 420 27.46 -4.05 41.26
N GLY A 421 26.70 -4.55 40.28
CA GLY A 421 25.32 -5.00 40.42
C GLY A 421 24.33 -4.22 39.54
N GLU A 422 23.05 -4.35 39.85
CA GLU A 422 21.98 -3.60 39.17
C GLU A 422 21.93 -2.16 39.67
N LYS A 423 21.92 -1.20 38.74
CA LYS A 423 21.72 0.21 39.09
C LYS A 423 20.29 0.44 39.58
N LYS A 424 20.15 1.23 40.64
CA LYS A 424 18.86 1.64 41.22
C LYS A 424 18.64 3.13 40.91
N LEU A 425 17.98 3.40 39.80
CA LEU A 425 17.71 4.74 39.32
C LEU A 425 16.24 5.06 39.59
N ASN A 426 15.99 5.87 40.62
CA ASN A 426 14.65 6.33 40.98
C ASN A 426 14.49 7.78 40.55
N GLY A 427 13.39 8.07 39.90
CA GLY A 427 13.05 9.40 39.42
C GLY A 427 11.63 9.81 39.80
N THR A 428 11.18 10.90 39.22
CA THR A 428 9.79 11.36 39.32
C THR A 428 9.19 11.52 37.94
N ILE A 429 7.91 11.19 37.82
CA ILE A 429 7.15 11.34 36.59
C ILE A 429 6.67 12.79 36.48
N ASP A 430 6.90 13.40 35.32
CA ASP A 430 6.35 14.68 34.91
C ASP A 430 5.34 14.44 33.78
N LEU A 431 4.11 14.93 33.93
CA LEU A 431 3.08 14.79 32.88
C LEU A 431 3.30 15.83 31.80
N THR A 432 3.55 15.38 30.57
CA THR A 432 3.88 16.27 29.44
C THR A 432 2.71 16.48 28.49
N GLY A 433 1.67 15.64 28.55
CA GLY A 433 0.48 15.79 27.71
C GLY A 433 -0.71 14.98 28.18
N ARG A 434 -1.91 15.53 27.99
CA ARG A 434 -3.19 14.86 28.28
C ARG A 434 -4.25 15.31 27.29
N SER A 435 -4.85 14.36 26.59
CA SER A 435 -6.01 14.53 25.73
C SER A 435 -7.02 13.39 25.96
N GLU A 436 -8.12 13.38 25.22
CA GLU A 436 -9.14 12.33 25.33
C GLU A 436 -8.60 10.93 24.99
N GLY A 437 -7.66 10.81 24.06
CA GLY A 437 -7.15 9.53 23.58
C GLY A 437 -5.64 9.33 23.75
N LYS A 438 -4.95 10.23 24.44
CA LYS A 438 -3.50 10.12 24.68
C LYS A 438 -3.08 10.74 26.00
N ILE A 439 -2.20 10.07 26.72
CA ILE A 439 -1.52 10.58 27.93
C ILE A 439 -0.02 10.38 27.75
N SER A 440 0.76 11.44 27.96
CA SER A 440 2.22 11.42 27.82
C SER A 440 2.87 11.94 29.10
N GLY A 441 4.03 11.36 29.43
CA GLY A 441 4.86 11.77 30.55
C GLY A 441 6.34 11.63 30.22
N ALA A 442 7.17 12.33 30.99
CA ALA A 442 8.61 12.18 31.01
C ALA A 442 9.06 11.75 32.40
N TRP A 443 10.15 11.00 32.45
CA TRP A 443 10.74 10.53 33.69
C TRP A 443 12.26 10.66 33.59
N LYS A 444 12.90 11.12 34.66
CA LYS A 444 14.35 11.31 34.72
C LYS A 444 14.90 10.77 36.04
N ALA A 445 16.03 10.08 35.96
CA ALA A 445 16.77 9.59 37.12
C ALA A 445 18.27 9.64 36.84
N GLU A 446 19.09 9.73 37.88
CA GLU A 446 20.54 9.74 37.75
C GLU A 446 21.23 9.19 38.99
N ASP A 447 22.48 8.75 38.80
CA ASP A 447 23.44 8.50 39.87
C ASP A 447 24.79 9.16 39.52
N ASP A 448 25.85 8.81 40.26
CA ASP A 448 27.21 9.34 40.02
C ASP A 448 27.82 8.88 38.69
N ASP A 449 27.29 7.82 38.09
CA ASP A 449 27.87 7.17 36.92
C ASP A 449 27.14 7.56 35.62
N LEU A 450 25.82 7.71 35.65
CA LEU A 450 25.01 8.02 34.46
C LEU A 450 23.72 8.78 34.79
N ALA A 451 23.13 9.40 33.76
CA ALA A 451 21.78 9.93 33.75
C ALA A 451 20.89 9.11 32.81
N LEU A 452 19.61 9.02 33.15
CA LEU A 452 18.58 8.32 32.39
C LEU A 452 17.38 9.24 32.20
N ALA A 453 16.98 9.44 30.95
CA ALA A 453 15.74 10.11 30.59
C ALA A 453 14.82 9.11 29.88
N CYS A 454 13.53 9.18 30.14
CA CYS A 454 12.51 8.39 29.46
C CYS A 454 11.35 9.30 29.06
N THR A 455 10.85 9.13 27.84
CA THR A 455 9.52 9.62 27.45
C THR A 455 8.59 8.44 27.29
N GLY A 456 7.41 8.54 27.91
CA GLY A 456 6.37 7.53 27.89
C GLY A 456 5.07 8.10 27.32
N THR A 457 4.39 7.35 26.46
CA THR A 457 3.05 7.70 25.97
C THR A 457 2.14 6.49 26.02
N MET A 458 0.91 6.65 26.49
CA MET A 458 -0.16 5.68 26.41
C MET A 458 -1.34 6.25 25.61
N GLU A 459 -1.91 5.45 24.71
CA GLU A 459 -3.07 5.81 23.88
C GLU A 459 -4.34 5.02 24.26
N PHE A 460 -5.50 5.43 23.73
CA PHE A 460 -6.83 4.89 24.07
C PHE A 460 -7.01 3.41 23.73
N ASP A 461 -6.20 2.88 22.83
CA ASP A 461 -6.14 1.48 22.44
C ASP A 461 -5.19 0.66 23.34
N SER A 462 -4.72 1.25 24.45
CA SER A 462 -3.72 0.70 25.38
C SER A 462 -2.34 0.42 24.79
N TRP A 463 -2.04 1.01 23.63
CA TRP A 463 -0.68 1.08 23.14
C TRP A 463 0.15 1.99 24.05
N MET A 464 1.33 1.53 24.44
CA MET A 464 2.28 2.26 25.29
C MET A 464 3.64 2.28 24.61
N ASN A 465 4.28 3.43 24.47
CA ASN A 465 5.64 3.55 23.97
C ASN A 465 6.57 4.21 24.96
N TYR A 466 7.80 3.71 25.00
CA TYR A 466 8.86 4.17 25.88
C TYR A 466 10.14 4.39 25.07
N VAL A 467 10.67 5.61 25.16
CA VAL A 467 11.98 5.96 24.59
C VAL A 467 12.91 6.35 25.74
N TYR A 468 13.85 5.48 26.07
CA TYR A 468 14.89 5.67 27.08
C TYR A 468 16.18 6.20 26.44
N THR A 469 16.77 7.23 27.02
CA THR A 469 18.11 7.74 26.67
C THR A 469 19.01 7.62 27.89
N ILE A 470 20.09 6.84 27.75
CA ILE A 470 21.12 6.66 28.76
C ILE A 470 22.30 7.56 28.40
N THR A 471 22.65 8.48 29.30
CA THR A 471 23.77 9.42 29.14
C THR A 471 24.85 9.13 30.18
N PRO A 472 26.00 8.54 29.79
CA PRO A 472 27.09 8.23 30.72
C PRO A 472 27.81 9.49 31.19
N LYS A 473 28.03 9.62 32.50
CA LYS A 473 28.85 10.70 33.10
C LYS A 473 30.34 10.34 33.13
N LYS A 474 30.65 9.05 33.02
CA LYS A 474 31.99 8.49 32.85
C LYS A 474 31.93 7.24 31.97
N GLU A 475 33.08 6.71 31.59
CA GLU A 475 33.16 5.42 30.91
C GLU A 475 32.68 4.29 31.84
N LEU A 476 31.76 3.45 31.36
CA LEU A 476 31.15 2.37 32.13
C LEU A 476 31.19 1.06 31.37
N GLN A 477 31.62 0.00 32.06
CA GLN A 477 31.47 -1.37 31.61
C GLN A 477 30.09 -1.89 32.03
N ILE A 478 29.23 -2.13 31.04
CA ILE A 478 27.88 -2.65 31.21
C ILE A 478 27.90 -4.15 30.92
N GLU A 479 27.41 -4.95 31.86
CA GLU A 479 27.23 -6.38 31.66
C GLU A 479 26.00 -6.66 30.80
N ASP A 480 24.91 -5.93 31.06
CA ASP A 480 23.67 -6.06 30.30
C ASP A 480 22.73 -4.85 30.52
N ILE A 481 21.96 -4.53 29.49
CA ILE A 481 20.77 -3.66 29.57
C ILE A 481 19.61 -4.47 29.04
N ARG A 482 18.56 -4.63 29.84
CA ARG A 482 17.44 -5.53 29.50
C ARG A 482 16.08 -5.04 29.98
N LEU A 483 15.06 -5.37 29.21
CA LEU A 483 13.65 -5.25 29.57
C LEU A 483 13.16 -6.61 30.10
N GLU A 484 12.52 -6.60 31.26
CA GLU A 484 11.88 -7.77 31.85
C GLU A 484 10.39 -7.53 32.09
N ILE A 485 9.57 -8.45 31.60
CA ILE A 485 8.11 -8.42 31.70
C ILE A 485 7.66 -9.70 32.44
N PRO A 486 7.52 -9.64 33.76
CA PRO A 486 7.05 -10.77 34.58
C PRO A 486 5.52 -10.86 34.60
N MET A 487 4.99 -11.90 33.98
CA MET A 487 3.56 -12.15 33.81
C MET A 487 3.09 -13.31 34.69
N LYS A 488 1.80 -13.31 35.04
CA LYS A 488 1.17 -14.50 35.63
C LYS A 488 1.05 -15.58 34.56
N SER A 489 1.49 -16.80 34.86
CA SER A 489 1.43 -17.93 33.93
C SER A 489 0.03 -18.26 33.42
N GLU A 490 -1.03 -17.89 34.16
CA GLU A 490 -2.42 -18.06 33.73
C GLU A 490 -2.88 -17.01 32.70
N ALA A 491 -2.24 -15.84 32.69
CA ALA A 491 -2.47 -14.77 31.71
C ALA A 491 -1.54 -14.89 30.49
N SER A 492 -0.62 -15.86 30.48
CA SER A 492 0.44 -16.03 29.48
C SER A 492 0.56 -17.49 29.01
N SER A 493 -0.57 -18.12 28.72
CA SER A 493 -0.66 -19.53 28.32
C SER A 493 -0.03 -19.80 26.95
N TYR A 494 -0.02 -18.81 26.08
CA TYR A 494 0.45 -18.88 24.69
C TYR A 494 1.53 -17.84 24.40
N PHE A 495 2.38 -18.16 23.42
CA PHE A 495 3.48 -17.31 22.96
C PHE A 495 3.59 -17.34 21.43
N MET A 496 3.97 -16.21 20.84
CA MET A 496 4.26 -16.07 19.41
C MET A 496 5.31 -14.97 19.21
N GLY A 497 6.13 -15.09 18.16
CA GLY A 497 7.13 -14.10 17.78
C GLY A 497 8.53 -14.51 18.17
N PHE A 498 9.51 -13.62 17.95
CA PHE A 498 10.92 -13.92 18.16
C PHE A 498 11.41 -15.22 17.50
N GLY A 499 10.90 -15.52 16.29
CA GLY A 499 11.23 -16.71 15.53
C GLY A 499 10.46 -17.97 15.94
N LEU A 500 9.51 -17.88 16.86
CA LEU A 500 8.59 -18.96 17.21
C LEU A 500 7.20 -18.74 16.58
N PRO A 501 6.57 -19.82 16.06
CA PRO A 501 5.17 -19.77 15.66
C PRO A 501 4.29 -19.62 16.92
N GLY A 502 3.01 -19.31 16.73
CA GLY A 502 2.00 -19.36 17.77
C GLY A 502 1.93 -20.76 18.38
N GLN A 503 2.15 -20.85 19.68
CA GLN A 503 2.19 -22.11 20.42
C GLN A 503 1.90 -21.90 21.91
N GLU A 504 1.81 -22.99 22.67
CA GLU A 504 1.83 -22.94 24.14
C GLU A 504 3.13 -22.30 24.63
N THR A 505 3.07 -21.46 25.66
CA THR A 505 4.24 -20.78 26.19
C THR A 505 5.31 -21.80 26.63
N PRO A 506 6.52 -21.76 26.05
CA PRO A 506 7.56 -22.73 26.36
C PRO A 506 8.01 -22.60 27.81
N ALA A 507 8.37 -23.74 28.43
CA ALA A 507 8.91 -23.74 29.79
C ALA A 507 10.20 -22.91 29.86
N ASN A 508 11.09 -23.07 28.88
CA ASN A 508 12.29 -22.26 28.69
C ASN A 508 12.53 -22.08 27.19
N TYR A 509 12.89 -20.86 26.80
CA TYR A 509 13.32 -20.54 25.45
C TYR A 509 14.38 -19.45 25.50
N SER A 510 15.37 -19.53 24.63
CA SER A 510 16.36 -18.49 24.41
C SER A 510 16.61 -18.41 22.92
N GLY A 511 16.53 -17.21 22.36
CA GLY A 511 16.88 -16.98 20.97
C GLY A 511 17.66 -15.70 20.80
N GLY A 512 18.23 -15.57 19.61
CA GLY A 512 19.04 -14.46 19.18
C GLY A 512 18.55 -13.90 17.86
N TRP A 513 18.99 -12.70 17.60
CA TRP A 513 18.79 -11.93 16.37
C TRP A 513 19.26 -12.69 15.12
N ASP A 514 20.38 -13.42 15.21
CA ASP A 514 21.06 -14.10 14.10
C ASP A 514 20.98 -15.64 14.15
N ASN A 515 20.03 -16.20 14.90
CA ASN A 515 20.01 -17.65 15.08
C ASN A 515 19.78 -18.40 13.75
N GLN A 516 20.78 -19.17 13.32
CA GLN A 516 20.69 -20.13 12.22
C GLN A 516 19.85 -21.32 12.68
N GLY A 517 18.60 -21.39 12.21
CA GLY A 517 17.71 -22.52 12.51
C GLY A 517 17.76 -23.56 11.40
N LYS A 518 18.23 -24.78 11.64
CA LYS A 518 17.92 -25.92 10.75
C LYS A 518 16.48 -26.35 11.01
N THR A 519 15.59 -26.22 10.04
CA THR A 519 14.23 -26.78 10.11
C THR A 519 14.30 -28.30 9.96
N VAL A 520 13.88 -29.04 10.98
CA VAL A 520 13.86 -30.51 10.98
C VAL A 520 12.49 -30.96 10.44
N HIS A 521 12.21 -30.58 9.19
CA HIS A 521 10.89 -30.31 8.58
C HIS A 521 10.46 -28.85 8.82
N ASP A 522 10.09 -28.15 7.74
CA ASP A 522 9.60 -26.77 7.66
C ASP A 522 8.28 -26.58 8.44
N PHE A 523 8.25 -26.89 9.73
CA PHE A 523 7.00 -27.01 10.47
C PHE A 523 6.27 -25.66 10.56
N ALA A 524 5.32 -25.54 9.64
CA ALA A 524 4.01 -24.93 9.80
C ALA A 524 3.97 -23.41 9.94
N VAL A 525 4.75 -22.66 9.15
CA VAL A 525 4.36 -21.85 7.96
C VAL A 525 5.61 -21.10 7.41
N SER A 526 5.80 -21.05 6.07
CA SER A 526 6.60 -20.05 5.27
C SER A 526 7.98 -20.42 4.67
N ILE A 527 7.91 -21.13 3.53
CA ILE A 527 8.74 -21.14 2.30
C ILE A 527 10.17 -21.76 2.36
N PRO A 528 10.55 -22.64 1.39
CA PRO A 528 11.90 -23.15 1.22
C PRO A 528 12.90 -22.02 0.93
N THR A 529 14.03 -22.00 1.61
CA THR A 529 15.23 -21.31 1.12
C THR A 529 16.12 -22.30 0.37
N ASN A 530 16.78 -21.83 -0.69
CA ASN A 530 17.84 -22.58 -1.37
C ASN A 530 18.79 -23.20 -0.34
N LYS A 531 19.24 -24.45 -0.58
CA LYS A 531 20.20 -25.20 0.23
C LYS A 531 21.46 -24.36 0.45
N GLY A 532 21.49 -23.57 1.52
CA GLY A 532 22.62 -22.69 1.82
C GLY A 532 22.43 -21.67 2.94
N ALA A 533 21.21 -21.24 3.30
CA ALA A 533 21.04 -20.25 4.37
C ALA A 533 19.65 -20.33 5.04
N SER A 534 19.61 -20.72 6.32
CA SER A 534 18.40 -20.76 7.13
C SER A 534 18.45 -19.64 8.17
N TRP A 535 17.88 -18.48 7.83
CA TRP A 535 17.73 -17.37 8.77
C TRP A 535 16.24 -17.20 9.11
N LEU A 536 15.91 -17.08 10.39
CA LEU A 536 14.58 -16.68 10.86
C LEU A 536 14.33 -15.16 10.69
N TRP A 537 15.26 -14.46 10.02
CA TRP A 537 15.35 -13.01 9.88
C TRP A 537 14.21 -12.37 9.08
N PRO A 538 13.80 -11.12 9.36
CA PRO A 538 13.88 -10.40 10.64
C PRO A 538 12.55 -10.47 11.41
N PHE A 539 12.65 -10.35 12.73
CA PHE A 539 11.53 -10.12 13.64
C PHE A 539 12.01 -9.13 14.71
N ASP A 540 11.09 -8.34 15.26
CA ASP A 540 11.36 -7.32 16.27
C ASP A 540 10.39 -7.40 17.45
N SER A 541 9.45 -8.34 17.42
CA SER A 541 8.31 -8.35 18.33
C SER A 541 7.94 -9.75 18.82
N PHE A 542 7.20 -9.78 19.92
CA PHE A 542 6.53 -10.98 20.45
C PHE A 542 5.19 -10.64 21.08
N TRP A 543 4.34 -11.66 21.18
CA TRP A 543 3.14 -11.63 22.00
C TRP A 543 3.16 -12.80 22.98
N CYS A 544 2.79 -12.53 24.23
CA CYS A 544 2.66 -13.52 25.29
C CYS A 544 1.33 -13.28 26.01
N GLY A 545 0.44 -14.26 26.01
CA GLY A 545 -0.92 -14.04 26.44
C GLY A 545 -1.81 -15.29 26.54
N SER A 546 -3.08 -15.04 26.77
CA SER A 546 -4.20 -15.99 26.80
C SER A 546 -5.32 -15.46 25.90
N GLU A 547 -6.43 -16.17 25.82
CA GLU A 547 -7.64 -15.70 25.13
C GLU A 547 -8.30 -14.49 25.81
N LYS A 548 -7.99 -14.23 27.09
CA LYS A 548 -8.62 -13.19 27.91
C LYS A 548 -7.72 -11.99 28.20
N ALA A 549 -6.41 -12.19 28.23
CA ALA A 549 -5.45 -11.17 28.58
C ALA A 549 -4.08 -11.49 27.99
N GLY A 550 -3.30 -10.48 27.58
CA GLY A 550 -1.94 -10.68 27.08
C GLY A 550 -1.22 -9.38 26.77
N ILE A 551 0.07 -9.47 26.50
CA ILE A 551 0.93 -8.34 26.14
C ILE A 551 1.71 -8.63 24.86
N HIS A 552 1.61 -7.71 23.92
CA HIS A 552 2.50 -7.61 22.76
C HIS A 552 3.63 -6.63 23.09
N CYS A 553 4.85 -6.93 22.68
CA CYS A 553 6.01 -6.06 22.83
C CYS A 553 6.80 -6.02 21.52
N GLU A 554 7.09 -4.81 21.04
CA GLU A 554 7.90 -4.56 19.84
C GLU A 554 9.15 -3.77 20.23
N LEU A 555 10.31 -4.25 19.82
CA LEU A 555 11.61 -3.61 20.03
C LEU A 555 11.88 -2.68 18.85
N ARG A 556 12.10 -1.40 19.14
CA ARG A 556 12.17 -0.33 18.13
C ARG A 556 13.53 0.37 18.13
N GLY A 557 13.72 1.27 17.17
CA GLY A 557 14.98 2.00 16.93
C GLY A 557 15.71 1.59 15.66
N ALA A 558 15.10 0.75 14.82
CA ALA A 558 15.56 0.46 13.47
C ALA A 558 15.14 1.55 12.47
N SER A 559 15.68 1.50 11.24
CA SER A 559 15.27 2.38 10.14
C SER A 559 13.83 2.17 9.69
N TYR A 560 13.28 0.97 9.94
CA TYR A 560 11.88 0.61 9.74
C TYR A 560 11.46 -0.38 10.82
N THR A 561 10.24 -0.20 11.32
CA THR A 561 9.56 -1.06 12.29
C THR A 561 8.10 -1.15 11.84
N GLY A 562 7.47 -2.29 12.05
CA GLY A 562 6.13 -2.57 11.53
C GLY A 562 6.09 -3.81 10.63
N PRO A 563 5.01 -3.99 9.85
CA PRO A 563 4.76 -5.24 9.14
C PRO A 563 5.68 -5.49 7.92
N LEU A 564 5.51 -6.62 7.25
CA LEU A 564 6.24 -6.98 6.02
C LEU A 564 7.77 -7.09 6.22
N LEU A 565 8.22 -7.43 7.43
CA LEU A 565 9.65 -7.52 7.75
C LEU A 565 10.40 -8.52 6.84
N ASN A 566 9.73 -9.59 6.40
CA ASN A 566 10.34 -10.59 5.50
C ASN A 566 10.52 -10.05 4.07
N LEU A 567 9.72 -9.07 3.66
CA LEU A 567 9.86 -8.36 2.38
C LEU A 567 10.92 -7.26 2.46
N TYR A 568 10.85 -6.38 3.47
CA TYR A 568 11.71 -5.19 3.55
C TYR A 568 13.11 -5.46 4.09
N ARG A 569 13.29 -6.51 4.91
CA ARG A 569 14.58 -6.89 5.50
C ARG A 569 15.31 -5.71 6.19
N PRO A 570 14.66 -4.91 7.06
CA PRO A 570 15.31 -3.79 7.70
C PRO A 570 16.46 -4.23 8.62
N ALA A 571 17.36 -3.30 8.92
CA ALA A 571 18.38 -3.49 9.95
C ALA A 571 17.72 -3.66 11.32
N TYR A 572 18.38 -4.38 12.22
CA TYR A 572 17.88 -4.50 13.59
C TYR A 572 18.01 -3.22 14.39
N PRO A 573 17.16 -3.03 15.42
CA PRO A 573 17.36 -1.97 16.38
C PRO A 573 18.75 -2.07 17.04
N GLU A 574 19.63 -1.12 16.74
CA GLU A 574 21.05 -1.19 17.09
C GLU A 574 21.27 -1.41 18.60
N SER A 575 20.53 -0.68 19.42
CA SER A 575 20.60 -0.75 20.87
C SER A 575 20.23 -2.11 21.42
N TRP A 576 19.25 -2.80 20.82
CA TRP A 576 18.84 -4.14 21.26
C TRP A 576 19.73 -5.24 20.65
N TYR A 577 20.17 -5.08 19.41
CA TYR A 577 21.00 -6.03 18.69
C TYR A 577 22.43 -6.13 19.24
N ASN A 578 23.07 -4.97 19.44
CA ASN A 578 24.43 -4.85 19.97
C ASN A 578 25.44 -5.78 19.30
N ASN A 579 25.53 -5.75 17.97
CA ASN A 579 26.44 -6.60 17.19
C ASN A 579 26.29 -8.10 17.54
N GLY A 580 25.05 -8.58 17.67
CA GLY A 580 24.72 -9.98 17.96
C GLY A 580 24.82 -10.40 19.42
N LYS A 581 25.16 -9.49 20.34
CA LYS A 581 25.24 -9.79 21.78
C LYS A 581 23.89 -9.77 22.49
N GLY A 582 22.89 -9.11 21.90
CA GLY A 582 21.53 -9.11 22.42
C GLY A 582 20.75 -10.38 22.08
N GLY A 583 19.55 -10.48 22.61
CA GLY A 583 18.63 -11.57 22.34
C GLY A 583 17.42 -11.53 23.27
N PHE A 584 16.73 -12.66 23.37
CA PHE A 584 15.51 -12.77 24.15
C PHE A 584 15.41 -14.11 24.84
N ARG A 585 14.68 -14.15 25.97
CA ARG A 585 14.42 -15.35 26.75
C ARG A 585 13.00 -15.38 27.28
N ILE A 586 12.44 -16.57 27.36
CA ILE A 586 11.20 -16.87 28.06
C ILE A 586 11.51 -17.93 29.10
N ASN A 587 11.13 -17.68 30.36
CA ASN A 587 11.26 -18.66 31.44
C ASN A 587 9.94 -18.76 32.20
N ARG A 588 9.39 -19.96 32.31
CA ARG A 588 8.17 -20.25 33.06
C ARG A 588 8.49 -21.11 34.27
N ASN A 589 8.24 -20.57 35.46
CA ASN A 589 8.44 -21.24 36.74
C ASN A 589 7.18 -21.15 37.58
N GLY A 590 6.44 -22.25 37.67
CA GLY A 590 5.14 -22.30 38.35
C GLY A 590 4.18 -21.25 37.80
N ASN A 591 3.75 -20.34 38.68
CA ASN A 591 2.77 -19.30 38.36
C ASN A 591 3.39 -18.02 37.75
N LEU A 592 4.70 -17.99 37.50
CA LEU A 592 5.41 -16.88 36.90
C LEU A 592 5.94 -17.25 35.50
N THR A 593 5.69 -16.39 34.53
CA THR A 593 6.33 -16.42 33.20
C THR A 593 7.03 -15.09 32.98
N THR A 594 8.35 -15.11 32.78
CA THR A 594 9.12 -13.89 32.52
C THR A 594 9.61 -13.87 31.09
N ALA A 595 9.22 -12.83 30.35
CA ALA A 595 9.83 -12.49 29.07
C ALA A 595 10.95 -11.46 29.29
N THR A 596 12.10 -11.69 28.64
CA THR A 596 13.27 -10.82 28.75
C THR A 596 13.81 -10.51 27.37
N ALA A 597 13.95 -9.23 27.03
CA ALA A 597 14.74 -8.76 25.89
C ALA A 597 16.04 -8.16 26.46
N TYR A 598 17.19 -8.78 26.17
CA TYR A 598 18.49 -8.36 26.65
C TYR A 598 19.37 -7.86 25.52
N SER A 599 20.34 -7.01 25.83
CA SER A 599 21.19 -6.40 24.82
C SER A 599 22.67 -6.76 24.98
N GLY A 600 23.04 -7.43 26.07
CA GLY A 600 24.38 -7.95 26.30
C GLY A 600 25.42 -6.88 26.62
N ALA A 601 26.64 -7.35 26.86
CA ALA A 601 27.73 -6.51 27.38
C ALA A 601 28.23 -5.47 26.38
N ARG A 602 28.47 -4.25 26.88
CA ARG A 602 29.02 -3.12 26.11
C ARG A 602 29.76 -2.13 26.99
N THR A 603 30.55 -1.27 26.36
CA THR A 603 31.14 -0.10 27.02
C THR A 603 30.34 1.12 26.63
N LEU A 604 29.91 1.91 27.62
CA LEU A 604 29.32 3.24 27.38
C LEU A 604 30.40 4.29 27.61
N LYS A 605 30.58 5.22 26.67
CA LYS A 605 31.57 6.29 26.79
C LYS A 605 30.92 7.61 27.18
N THR A 606 31.67 8.46 27.87
CA THR A 606 31.21 9.81 28.22
C THR A 606 30.84 10.60 26.97
N GLY A 607 29.65 11.17 26.95
CA GLY A 607 29.14 11.98 25.83
C GLY A 607 28.54 11.19 24.67
N GLU A 608 28.50 9.86 24.74
CA GLU A 608 27.82 9.00 23.76
C GLU A 608 26.49 8.50 24.36
N ASP A 609 25.39 9.10 23.95
CA ASP A 609 24.04 8.68 24.37
C ASP A 609 23.63 7.36 23.74
N LEU A 610 22.98 6.49 24.51
CA LEU A 610 22.41 5.23 24.04
C LEU A 610 20.88 5.25 24.20
N THR A 611 20.15 5.08 23.09
CA THR A 611 18.68 5.14 23.10
C THR A 611 18.05 3.76 22.94
N PHE A 612 17.15 3.38 23.85
CA PHE A 612 16.30 2.18 23.73
C PHE A 612 14.84 2.60 23.49
N ASP A 613 14.23 2.09 22.43
CA ASP A 613 12.83 2.31 22.09
C ASP A 613 12.10 0.96 22.11
N PHE A 614 10.92 0.92 22.73
CA PHE A 614 10.02 -0.22 22.66
C PHE A 614 8.55 0.20 22.83
N SER A 615 7.63 -0.61 22.29
CA SER A 615 6.20 -0.47 22.55
C SER A 615 5.63 -1.69 23.25
N LEU A 616 4.55 -1.50 24.00
CA LEU A 616 3.71 -2.52 24.59
C LEU A 616 2.27 -2.31 24.12
N LEU A 617 1.54 -3.38 23.79
CA LEU A 617 0.10 -3.31 23.53
C LEU A 617 -0.64 -4.38 24.34
N LEU A 618 -1.70 -3.98 25.03
CA LEU A 618 -2.51 -4.88 25.82
C LEU A 618 -3.60 -5.53 24.98
N THR A 619 -3.82 -6.82 25.20
CA THR A 619 -4.77 -7.64 24.45
C THR A 619 -5.72 -8.36 25.41
N PRO A 620 -6.96 -8.70 24.99
CA PRO A 620 -7.65 -8.28 23.77
C PRO A 620 -7.87 -6.76 23.69
N VAL A 621 -7.66 -6.16 22.51
CA VAL A 621 -7.79 -4.69 22.34
C VAL A 621 -9.25 -4.22 22.35
N LYS A 622 -10.19 -5.15 22.16
CA LYS A 622 -11.65 -4.98 22.24
C LYS A 622 -12.31 -6.34 22.50
N LYS A 623 -13.61 -6.35 22.79
CA LYS A 623 -14.37 -7.61 22.93
C LYS A 623 -14.57 -8.28 21.57
N VAL A 624 -14.45 -9.60 21.54
CA VAL A 624 -14.80 -10.42 20.37
C VAL A 624 -16.28 -10.20 20.00
N ASN A 625 -16.54 -9.99 18.72
CA ASN A 625 -17.89 -9.89 18.16
C ASN A 625 -18.22 -11.18 17.38
N SER A 626 -18.59 -12.25 18.08
CA SER A 626 -18.93 -13.52 17.44
C SER A 626 -20.19 -13.42 16.57
N ARG A 627 -21.15 -12.56 16.94
CA ARG A 627 -22.37 -12.35 16.15
C ARG A 627 -22.03 -11.89 14.74
N SER A 628 -21.13 -10.91 14.59
CA SER A 628 -20.75 -10.41 13.27
C SER A 628 -20.04 -11.48 12.43
N GLN A 629 -19.26 -12.39 13.03
CA GLN A 629 -18.64 -13.51 12.31
C GLN A 629 -19.69 -14.38 11.61
N PHE A 630 -20.81 -14.64 12.27
CA PHE A 630 -21.84 -15.55 11.75
C PHE A 630 -22.85 -14.85 10.82
N THR A 631 -23.00 -13.53 10.93
CA THR A 631 -23.93 -12.75 10.09
C THR A 631 -23.28 -12.08 8.89
N ASN A 632 -22.02 -11.64 9.00
CA ASN A 632 -21.32 -10.92 7.94
C ASN A 632 -20.71 -11.91 6.94
N ARG A 633 -21.55 -12.55 6.12
CA ARG A 633 -21.12 -13.49 5.09
C ARG A 633 -20.51 -12.73 3.90
N TYR A 634 -19.27 -13.09 3.56
CA TYR A 634 -18.48 -12.41 2.54
C TYR A 634 -18.64 -13.08 1.17
N TYR A 635 -18.86 -12.24 0.15
CA TYR A 635 -18.59 -12.54 -1.24
C TYR A 635 -17.25 -11.94 -1.65
N HIS A 636 -16.34 -12.77 -2.15
CA HIS A 636 -15.02 -12.34 -2.60
C HIS A 636 -14.60 -13.15 -3.82
N ASN A 637 -14.68 -12.52 -4.99
CA ASN A 637 -14.22 -13.07 -6.26
C ASN A 637 -13.35 -12.02 -6.94
N GLY A 638 -12.05 -12.33 -7.13
CA GLY A 638 -11.07 -11.38 -7.63
C GLY A 638 -11.40 -10.81 -9.01
N GLY A 639 -11.79 -11.69 -9.95
CA GLY A 639 -12.06 -11.30 -11.34
C GLY A 639 -13.51 -10.86 -11.60
N ALA A 640 -14.46 -11.34 -10.80
CA ALA A 640 -15.89 -11.10 -11.02
C ALA A 640 -16.59 -10.68 -9.72
N PRO A 641 -16.49 -9.40 -9.31
CA PRO A 641 -16.98 -8.94 -8.01
C PRO A 641 -18.51 -8.94 -7.86
N ARG A 642 -19.27 -9.26 -8.91
CA ARG A 642 -20.75 -9.25 -8.91
C ARG A 642 -21.31 -10.65 -8.56
N PRO A 643 -21.91 -10.84 -7.38
CA PRO A 643 -22.62 -12.08 -7.04
C PRO A 643 -23.79 -12.38 -8.00
N GLU A 644 -24.02 -13.66 -8.25
CA GLU A 644 -25.23 -14.15 -8.93
C GLU A 644 -26.41 -14.23 -7.95
N ALA A 645 -27.65 -14.32 -8.45
CA ALA A 645 -28.85 -14.40 -7.60
C ALA A 645 -28.78 -15.53 -6.55
N LYS A 646 -28.30 -16.72 -6.96
CA LYS A 646 -28.10 -17.88 -6.09
C LYS A 646 -27.08 -17.64 -4.97
N ASP A 647 -26.14 -16.72 -5.17
CA ASP A 647 -25.16 -16.34 -4.15
C ASP A 647 -25.85 -15.49 -3.09
N VAL A 648 -26.65 -14.51 -3.52
CA VAL A 648 -27.39 -13.60 -2.62
C VAL A 648 -28.36 -14.37 -1.71
N GLU A 649 -29.04 -15.37 -2.26
CA GLU A 649 -29.97 -16.26 -1.53
C GLU A 649 -29.29 -16.99 -0.35
N THR A 650 -27.96 -17.10 -0.33
CA THR A 650 -27.20 -17.74 0.75
C THR A 650 -26.93 -16.82 1.95
N GLY A 651 -27.42 -15.58 1.88
CA GLY A 651 -27.33 -14.62 2.97
C GLY A 651 -26.06 -13.77 2.98
N ILE A 652 -25.40 -13.58 1.83
CA ILE A 652 -24.26 -12.66 1.70
C ILE A 652 -24.64 -11.27 2.21
N LYS A 653 -23.75 -10.67 3.00
CA LYS A 653 -23.92 -9.31 3.55
C LYS A 653 -22.80 -8.36 3.19
N ILE A 654 -21.64 -8.86 2.74
CA ILE A 654 -20.49 -8.03 2.40
C ILE A 654 -19.90 -8.51 1.08
N ILE A 655 -19.63 -7.58 0.17
CA ILE A 655 -18.97 -7.83 -1.10
C ILE A 655 -17.63 -7.10 -1.10
N ASN A 656 -16.54 -7.84 -1.34
CA ASN A 656 -15.21 -7.26 -1.54
C ASN A 656 -14.93 -7.11 -3.04
N VAL A 657 -14.66 -5.89 -3.46
CA VAL A 657 -14.21 -5.55 -4.82
C VAL A 657 -12.68 -5.54 -4.82
N HIS A 658 -12.09 -6.61 -5.33
CA HIS A 658 -10.63 -6.75 -5.46
C HIS A 658 -10.09 -5.93 -6.65
N HIS A 659 -8.77 -5.79 -6.73
CA HIS A 659 -8.06 -5.52 -7.99
C HIS A 659 -7.85 -6.85 -8.75
N ALA A 660 -7.71 -6.99 -10.06
CA ALA A 660 -7.78 -6.06 -11.17
C ALA A 660 -8.97 -6.49 -12.04
N ASN A 661 -10.13 -5.89 -11.81
CA ASN A 661 -11.35 -6.20 -12.56
C ASN A 661 -11.98 -4.92 -13.12
N ASP A 662 -13.07 -5.06 -13.85
CA ASP A 662 -13.72 -3.94 -14.55
C ASP A 662 -14.19 -2.80 -13.62
N LEU A 663 -14.46 -3.08 -12.33
CA LEU A 663 -14.84 -2.06 -11.36
C LEU A 663 -13.63 -1.36 -10.72
N ASN A 664 -12.55 -2.11 -10.47
CA ASN A 664 -11.31 -1.60 -9.87
C ASN A 664 -10.08 -2.07 -10.65
N PRO A 665 -9.85 -1.52 -11.86
CA PRO A 665 -8.83 -2.05 -12.78
C PRO A 665 -7.41 -1.55 -12.49
N PHE A 666 -7.27 -0.41 -11.81
CA PHE A 666 -5.97 0.23 -11.58
C PHE A 666 -5.58 0.15 -10.11
N ILE A 667 -4.44 -0.46 -9.84
CA ILE A 667 -3.99 -0.74 -8.48
C ILE A 667 -3.83 0.58 -7.72
N ASN A 668 -4.48 0.64 -6.57
CA ASN A 668 -4.44 1.77 -5.64
C ASN A 668 -4.82 3.14 -6.25
N TYR A 669 -5.61 3.16 -7.32
CA TYR A 669 -6.17 4.40 -7.87
C TYR A 669 -7.60 4.20 -8.41
N PRO A 670 -8.58 3.93 -7.52
CA PRO A 670 -9.96 3.62 -7.91
C PRO A 670 -10.74 4.82 -8.45
N PHE A 671 -10.13 6.00 -8.48
CA PHE A 671 -10.79 7.25 -8.86
C PHE A 671 -11.17 7.32 -10.34
N MET A 672 -10.46 6.59 -11.21
CA MET A 672 -10.78 6.49 -12.63
C MET A 672 -12.14 5.82 -12.90
N THR A 673 -12.62 5.02 -11.95
CA THR A 673 -13.87 4.25 -12.05
C THR A 673 -14.84 4.54 -10.90
N ALA A 674 -14.67 5.67 -10.21
CA ALA A 674 -15.46 6.04 -9.02
C ALA A 674 -16.97 6.01 -9.27
N ASP A 675 -17.44 6.47 -10.43
CA ASP A 675 -18.86 6.43 -10.80
C ASP A 675 -19.39 5.00 -10.95
N SER A 676 -18.59 4.10 -11.54
CA SER A 676 -18.93 2.68 -11.67
C SER A 676 -18.98 1.99 -10.31
N ILE A 677 -18.02 2.32 -9.43
CA ILE A 677 -17.99 1.82 -8.04
C ILE A 677 -19.21 2.33 -7.27
N LYS A 678 -19.57 3.61 -7.44
CA LYS A 678 -20.77 4.19 -6.84
C LYS A 678 -22.04 3.45 -7.27
N ALA A 679 -22.23 3.29 -8.59
CA ALA A 679 -23.41 2.61 -9.12
C ALA A 679 -23.51 1.17 -8.61
N PHE A 680 -22.37 0.47 -8.48
CA PHE A 680 -22.31 -0.85 -7.90
C PHE A 680 -22.67 -0.85 -6.40
N ALA A 681 -22.12 0.08 -5.62
CA ALA A 681 -22.44 0.22 -4.20
C ALA A 681 -23.93 0.51 -3.97
N ASP A 682 -24.50 1.49 -4.69
CA ASP A 682 -25.93 1.85 -4.61
C ASP A 682 -26.83 0.63 -4.90
N GLU A 683 -26.50 -0.16 -5.94
CA GLU A 683 -27.25 -1.38 -6.29
C GLU A 683 -27.26 -2.40 -5.15
N TRP A 684 -26.09 -2.64 -4.54
CA TRP A 684 -25.94 -3.67 -3.51
C TRP A 684 -26.43 -3.24 -2.14
N HIS A 685 -26.37 -1.94 -1.82
CA HIS A 685 -27.06 -1.38 -0.65
C HIS A 685 -28.57 -1.60 -0.75
N GLY A 686 -29.16 -1.42 -1.94
CA GLY A 686 -30.57 -1.72 -2.20
C GLY A 686 -30.96 -3.19 -1.95
N LYS A 687 -29.97 -4.10 -1.93
CA LYS A 687 -30.12 -5.53 -1.63
C LYS A 687 -29.68 -5.89 -0.20
N GLY A 688 -29.34 -4.90 0.62
CA GLY A 688 -28.91 -5.09 2.01
C GLY A 688 -27.49 -5.65 2.15
N CYS A 689 -26.64 -5.48 1.14
CA CYS A 689 -25.22 -5.84 1.18
C CYS A 689 -24.36 -4.58 1.31
N LYS A 690 -23.30 -4.67 2.13
CA LYS A 690 -22.22 -3.70 2.17
C LYS A 690 -21.21 -3.98 1.06
N VAL A 691 -20.52 -2.94 0.57
CA VAL A 691 -19.47 -3.05 -0.45
C VAL A 691 -18.17 -2.48 0.08
N LYS A 692 -17.07 -3.23 -0.05
CA LYS A 692 -15.73 -2.79 0.35
C LYS A 692 -14.77 -2.87 -0.82
N LEU A 693 -13.73 -2.06 -0.77
CA LEU A 693 -12.80 -1.89 -1.88
C LEU A 693 -11.37 -2.28 -1.51
N TYR A 694 -10.67 -2.93 -2.43
CA TYR A 694 -9.22 -3.03 -2.41
C TYR A 694 -8.63 -1.64 -2.69
N TYR A 695 -7.99 -1.04 -1.70
CA TYR A 695 -7.30 0.25 -1.82
C TYR A 695 -6.19 0.35 -0.77
N THR A 696 -4.94 0.12 -1.18
CA THR A 696 -3.73 0.24 -0.34
C THR A 696 -2.82 1.34 -0.90
N ILE A 697 -1.56 1.42 -0.45
CA ILE A 697 -0.69 2.56 -0.78
C ILE A 697 0.66 2.18 -1.40
N ARG A 698 1.12 0.93 -1.26
CA ARG A 698 2.49 0.52 -1.58
C ARG A 698 2.84 0.70 -3.06
N GLU A 699 1.86 0.50 -3.92
CA GLU A 699 2.01 0.51 -5.37
C GLU A 699 1.14 1.63 -5.94
N LEU A 700 1.61 2.28 -7.00
CA LEU A 700 0.87 3.31 -7.70
C LEU A 700 0.85 3.03 -9.19
N THR A 701 -0.35 2.92 -9.75
CA THR A 701 -0.56 2.75 -11.20
C THR A 701 0.11 3.86 -12.03
N ASN A 702 0.49 3.54 -13.26
CA ASN A 702 0.97 4.52 -14.23
C ASN A 702 -0.13 5.44 -14.80
N VAL A 703 -1.41 5.14 -14.56
CA VAL A 703 -2.53 5.93 -15.11
C VAL A 703 -2.93 7.13 -14.25
N VAL A 704 -2.21 7.40 -13.15
CA VAL A 704 -2.51 8.54 -12.28
C VAL A 704 -2.35 9.85 -13.04
N PRO A 705 -3.40 10.70 -13.14
CA PRO A 705 -3.33 12.01 -13.78
C PRO A 705 -2.20 12.88 -13.22
N GLU A 706 -2.02 12.91 -11.90
CA GLU A 706 -1.00 13.71 -11.22
C GLU A 706 0.43 13.16 -11.32
N ILE A 707 0.67 12.06 -12.03
CA ILE A 707 1.96 11.34 -11.98
C ILE A 707 3.19 12.22 -12.24
N TRP A 708 3.09 13.17 -13.16
CA TRP A 708 4.19 14.08 -13.49
C TRP A 708 4.47 15.10 -12.39
N ALA A 709 3.43 15.56 -11.70
CA ALA A 709 3.60 16.38 -10.51
C ALA A 709 4.26 15.56 -9.39
N LEU A 710 3.85 14.31 -9.17
CA LEU A 710 4.47 13.44 -8.17
C LEU A 710 5.95 13.17 -8.49
N ARG A 711 6.27 12.88 -9.75
CA ARG A 711 7.66 12.73 -10.22
C ARG A 711 8.49 13.99 -10.01
N SER A 712 7.90 15.19 -10.11
CA SER A 712 8.63 16.45 -9.89
C SER A 712 9.11 16.64 -8.44
N LEU A 713 8.57 15.88 -7.48
CA LEU A 713 8.91 15.93 -6.05
C LEU A 713 10.13 15.07 -5.67
N GLY A 714 10.81 14.48 -6.65
CA GLY A 714 11.93 13.56 -6.42
C GLY A 714 11.45 12.23 -5.87
N ASP A 715 12.17 11.70 -4.88
CA ASP A 715 11.90 10.43 -4.21
C ASP A 715 10.88 10.54 -3.05
N GLU A 716 10.21 11.69 -2.91
CA GLU A 716 9.27 11.91 -1.81
C GLU A 716 8.04 11.00 -1.89
N ILE A 717 7.53 10.79 -3.10
CA ILE A 717 6.26 10.07 -3.34
C ILE A 717 6.52 8.73 -4.01
N LEU A 718 7.35 8.71 -5.05
CA LEU A 718 7.71 7.52 -5.79
C LEU A 718 9.08 7.07 -5.34
N GLN A 719 9.23 5.79 -5.03
CA GLN A 719 10.55 5.27 -4.72
C GLN A 719 11.37 5.20 -6.00
N GLY A 720 12.56 5.79 -5.96
CA GLY A 720 13.54 5.72 -7.05
C GLY A 720 13.95 4.28 -7.38
N GLY A 721 14.79 4.13 -8.39
CA GLY A 721 15.29 2.81 -8.81
C GLY A 721 15.84 2.78 -10.22
N ASN A 722 16.31 1.59 -10.61
CA ASN A 722 16.97 1.37 -11.89
C ASN A 722 16.02 1.42 -13.10
N GLY A 723 14.72 1.58 -12.88
CA GLY A 723 13.70 1.54 -13.94
C GLY A 723 13.49 0.13 -14.50
N GLY A 724 12.93 0.04 -15.71
CA GLY A 724 12.61 -1.22 -16.38
C GLY A 724 11.11 -1.49 -16.41
N GLY A 725 10.71 -2.77 -16.30
CA GLY A 725 9.30 -3.14 -16.37
C GLY A 725 8.68 -2.91 -17.75
N PHE A 726 7.37 -2.66 -17.75
CA PHE A 726 6.54 -2.49 -18.94
C PHE A 726 7.04 -1.33 -19.85
N PRO A 727 7.03 -1.48 -21.19
CA PRO A 727 7.54 -0.49 -22.14
C PRO A 727 7.09 0.95 -21.91
N TRP A 728 5.81 1.19 -21.60
CA TRP A 728 5.32 2.53 -21.31
C TRP A 728 6.14 3.23 -20.20
N CYS A 729 6.49 2.53 -19.12
CA CYS A 729 7.32 3.11 -18.05
C CYS A 729 8.74 3.44 -18.54
N ARG A 730 9.29 2.64 -19.45
CA ARG A 730 10.63 2.89 -20.04
C ARG A 730 10.61 4.07 -21.01
N GLU A 731 9.51 4.24 -21.73
CA GLU A 731 9.29 5.31 -22.69
C GLU A 731 9.06 6.66 -22.01
N HIS A 732 8.27 6.68 -20.93
CA HIS A 732 7.78 7.92 -20.32
C HIS A 732 8.52 8.29 -19.03
N TYR A 733 8.75 7.34 -18.11
CA TYR A 733 9.50 7.65 -16.88
C TYR A 733 10.99 7.72 -17.12
N VAL A 734 11.51 6.86 -18.01
CA VAL A 734 12.92 6.70 -18.40
C VAL A 734 13.85 6.27 -17.26
N THR A 735 13.86 6.97 -16.12
CA THR A 735 14.73 6.72 -14.97
C THR A 735 14.00 6.90 -13.64
N ASP A 736 14.63 6.49 -12.55
CA ASP A 736 14.24 6.86 -11.18
C ASP A 736 12.82 6.39 -10.82
N TYR A 737 12.62 5.07 -10.93
CA TYR A 737 11.43 4.37 -10.45
C TYR A 737 11.74 2.89 -10.25
N THR A 738 10.92 2.21 -9.45
CA THR A 738 10.95 0.76 -9.27
C THR A 738 9.64 0.14 -9.76
N PRO A 739 9.64 -0.69 -10.84
CA PRO A 739 8.45 -1.42 -11.28
C PRO A 739 7.87 -2.32 -10.18
N GLN A 740 6.55 -2.43 -10.14
CA GLN A 740 5.81 -3.32 -9.23
C GLN A 740 4.79 -4.14 -10.02
N TRP A 741 3.62 -4.42 -9.41
CA TRP A 741 2.54 -5.20 -10.01
C TRP A 741 2.18 -4.73 -11.42
N TYR A 742 2.06 -5.71 -12.31
CA TYR A 742 1.65 -5.59 -13.70
C TYR A 742 0.37 -6.37 -13.93
N GLN A 743 -0.59 -5.78 -14.63
CA GLN A 743 -1.80 -6.43 -15.10
C GLN A 743 -2.07 -6.05 -16.56
N HIS A 744 -2.04 -7.03 -17.46
CA HIS A 744 -2.51 -6.87 -18.83
C HIS A 744 -4.04 -6.94 -18.91
N PHE A 745 -4.65 -6.17 -19.82
CA PHE A 745 -6.09 -6.16 -20.03
C PHE A 745 -6.47 -6.76 -21.38
N ASP A 746 -7.29 -7.82 -21.37
CA ASP A 746 -7.80 -8.48 -22.58
C ASP A 746 -8.55 -7.56 -23.57
N LYS A 747 -8.99 -6.37 -23.13
CA LYS A 747 -9.71 -5.35 -23.93
C LYS A 747 -9.25 -3.93 -23.63
N GLY A 748 -7.94 -3.76 -23.41
CA GLY A 748 -7.35 -2.49 -23.00
C GLY A 748 -7.59 -1.32 -23.97
N GLU A 749 -7.76 -1.59 -25.27
CA GLU A 749 -8.05 -0.54 -26.27
C GLU A 749 -9.34 0.22 -25.95
N LYS A 750 -10.37 -0.46 -25.43
CA LYS A 750 -11.63 0.19 -25.03
C LYS A 750 -11.46 1.13 -23.84
N ARG A 751 -10.40 0.94 -23.06
CA ARG A 751 -10.04 1.77 -21.90
C ARG A 751 -9.03 2.87 -22.26
N GLY A 752 -8.45 2.82 -23.46
CA GLY A 752 -7.33 3.68 -23.85
C GLY A 752 -6.01 3.32 -23.18
N VAL A 753 -5.94 2.20 -22.44
CA VAL A 753 -4.76 1.72 -21.72
C VAL A 753 -4.75 0.19 -21.77
N ILE A 754 -3.62 -0.41 -22.18
CA ILE A 754 -3.48 -1.87 -22.37
C ILE A 754 -3.05 -2.63 -21.13
N ALA A 755 -2.39 -1.96 -20.18
CA ALA A 755 -1.96 -2.57 -18.94
C ALA A 755 -1.90 -1.55 -17.81
N ASP A 756 -2.22 -2.01 -16.61
CA ASP A 756 -1.86 -1.34 -15.36
C ASP A 756 -0.43 -1.75 -14.99
N ALA A 757 0.51 -0.80 -15.07
CA ALA A 757 1.93 -1.02 -14.83
C ALA A 757 2.39 -0.13 -13.67
N SER A 758 2.24 -0.65 -12.45
CA SER A 758 2.47 0.12 -11.24
C SER A 758 3.95 0.29 -10.89
N VAL A 759 4.23 1.31 -10.09
CA VAL A 759 5.54 1.59 -9.51
C VAL A 759 5.46 1.72 -8.00
N LEU A 760 6.60 1.51 -7.34
CA LEU A 760 6.70 1.54 -5.88
C LEU A 760 6.57 2.97 -5.34
N THR A 761 5.75 3.17 -4.32
CA THR A 761 5.70 4.43 -3.58
C THR A 761 6.79 4.47 -2.52
N ALA A 762 7.28 5.65 -2.19
CA ALA A 762 8.26 5.86 -1.13
C ALA A 762 7.68 5.53 0.26
N THR A 763 8.49 4.92 1.11
CA THR A 763 8.18 4.65 2.52
C THR A 763 8.66 5.79 3.42
N GLY A 764 8.05 5.96 4.60
CA GLY A 764 8.48 6.95 5.61
C GLY A 764 7.55 8.16 5.72
N ASP A 765 8.09 9.36 5.97
CA ASP A 765 7.32 10.62 6.12
C ASP A 765 6.84 11.19 4.75
N SER A 766 6.35 10.33 3.86
CA SER A 766 5.87 10.70 2.52
C SER A 766 4.49 11.39 2.56
N ARG A 767 4.34 12.57 1.92
CA ARG A 767 3.03 13.23 1.75
C ARG A 767 2.01 12.39 0.99
N TRP A 768 2.41 11.28 0.38
CA TRP A 768 1.47 10.33 -0.21
C TRP A 768 0.47 9.78 0.81
N TYR A 769 0.87 9.71 2.08
CA TYR A 769 -0.02 9.32 3.17
C TYR A 769 -1.17 10.32 3.38
N ASN A 770 -0.89 11.62 3.19
CA ASN A 770 -1.93 12.65 3.23
C ASN A 770 -2.90 12.49 2.05
N TYR A 771 -2.35 12.26 0.84
CA TYR A 771 -3.15 12.04 -0.36
C TYR A 771 -4.10 10.85 -0.19
N TYR A 772 -3.56 9.73 0.30
CA TYR A 772 -4.33 8.50 0.50
C TYR A 772 -5.47 8.67 1.51
N VAL A 773 -5.23 9.30 2.67
CA VAL A 773 -6.28 9.49 3.69
C VAL A 773 -7.39 10.42 3.20
N GLU A 774 -7.02 11.52 2.56
CA GLU A 774 -8.00 12.47 1.98
C GLU A 774 -8.79 11.80 0.85
N GLY A 775 -8.11 11.06 -0.02
CA GLY A 775 -8.71 10.29 -1.09
C GLY A 775 -9.64 9.18 -0.60
N LEU A 776 -9.28 8.50 0.50
CA LEU A 776 -10.15 7.52 1.16
C LEU A 776 -11.45 8.17 1.67
N ALA A 777 -11.35 9.30 2.36
CA ALA A 777 -12.53 10.03 2.84
C ALA A 777 -13.42 10.47 1.67
N TRP A 778 -12.82 10.98 0.59
CA TRP A 778 -13.54 11.36 -0.63
C TRP A 778 -14.22 10.14 -1.28
N LEU A 779 -13.53 9.00 -1.40
CA LEU A 779 -14.08 7.76 -1.98
C LEU A 779 -15.28 7.26 -1.17
N VAL A 780 -15.17 7.18 0.15
CA VAL A 780 -16.27 6.76 1.02
C VAL A 780 -17.46 7.70 0.86
N GLN A 781 -17.22 9.01 0.83
CA GLN A 781 -18.27 10.02 0.68
C GLN A 781 -18.98 9.93 -0.67
N TYR A 782 -18.20 9.85 -1.75
CA TYR A 782 -18.69 9.95 -3.12
C TYR A 782 -19.33 8.65 -3.61
N THR A 783 -18.64 7.53 -3.38
CA THR A 783 -19.07 6.22 -3.88
C THR A 783 -20.02 5.50 -2.93
N GLY A 784 -20.01 5.86 -1.65
CA GLY A 784 -20.83 5.20 -0.63
C GLY A 784 -20.30 3.84 -0.19
N ILE A 785 -19.08 3.42 -0.56
CA ILE A 785 -18.49 2.16 -0.04
C ILE A 785 -18.51 2.12 1.50
N ASP A 786 -18.48 0.92 2.06
CA ASP A 786 -18.60 0.62 3.49
C ASP A 786 -17.26 0.26 4.13
N GLY A 787 -16.16 0.68 3.52
CA GLY A 787 -14.80 0.47 4.02
C GLY A 787 -13.93 -0.33 3.07
N LEU A 788 -12.91 -0.99 3.63
CA LEU A 788 -11.76 -1.48 2.90
C LEU A 788 -11.52 -2.99 3.08
N TYR A 789 -10.94 -3.56 2.03
CA TYR A 789 -10.16 -4.78 2.09
C TYR A 789 -8.69 -4.39 1.94
N LEU A 790 -7.88 -4.63 2.97
CA LEU A 790 -6.46 -4.33 2.97
C LEU A 790 -5.66 -5.61 2.75
N ASP A 791 -4.74 -5.56 1.79
CA ASP A 791 -3.91 -6.67 1.35
C ASP A 791 -2.43 -6.26 1.52
N ASP A 792 -1.71 -6.97 2.37
CA ASP A 792 -0.28 -6.76 2.69
C ASP A 792 0.17 -5.29 2.76
N VAL A 793 -0.07 -4.69 3.93
CA VAL A 793 0.03 -3.24 4.14
C VAL A 793 1.42 -2.82 4.62
N ALA A 794 1.93 -1.70 4.08
CA ALA A 794 3.30 -1.21 4.29
C ALA A 794 3.46 -0.01 5.26
N PHE A 795 2.39 0.51 5.86
CA PHE A 795 2.43 1.67 6.77
C PHE A 795 2.37 1.29 8.26
N GLY A 796 2.48 2.26 9.16
CA GLY A 796 2.38 2.03 10.62
C GLY A 796 0.97 2.21 11.18
N ARG A 797 0.79 1.89 12.47
CA ARG A 797 -0.49 2.06 13.19
C ARG A 797 -1.08 3.46 13.09
N ASP A 798 -0.23 4.50 13.07
CA ASP A 798 -0.67 5.89 13.05
C ASP A 798 -1.45 6.22 11.77
N MET A 799 -1.03 5.63 10.65
CA MET A 799 -1.73 5.77 9.39
C MET A 799 -3.08 5.08 9.43
N LEU A 800 -3.17 3.87 10.00
CA LEU A 800 -4.43 3.15 10.10
C LEU A 800 -5.42 3.84 11.07
N LYS A 801 -4.94 4.35 12.21
CA LYS A 801 -5.73 5.20 13.12
C LYS A 801 -6.30 6.41 12.39
N ARG A 802 -5.45 7.09 11.61
CA ARG A 802 -5.83 8.26 10.82
C ARG A 802 -6.86 7.92 9.73
N MET A 803 -6.70 6.80 9.03
CA MET A 803 -7.69 6.27 8.08
C MET A 803 -9.04 6.02 8.74
N ARG A 804 -9.02 5.40 9.93
CA ARG A 804 -10.22 5.09 10.70
C ARG A 804 -11.00 6.36 11.05
N HIS A 805 -10.34 7.37 11.58
CA HIS A 805 -10.95 8.68 11.82
C HIS A 805 -11.53 9.32 10.55
N ALA A 806 -10.77 9.30 9.45
CA ALA A 806 -11.21 9.91 8.20
C ALA A 806 -12.45 9.24 7.60
N MET A 807 -12.58 7.90 7.73
CA MET A 807 -13.77 7.18 7.32
C MET A 807 -14.95 7.45 8.27
N GLU A 808 -14.72 7.40 9.58
CA GLU A 808 -15.76 7.62 10.60
C GLU A 808 -16.37 9.03 10.53
N GLU A 809 -15.55 10.05 10.20
CA GLU A 809 -16.01 11.43 9.99
C GLU A 809 -17.06 11.54 8.88
N VAL A 810 -16.90 10.74 7.82
CA VAL A 810 -17.75 10.79 6.63
C VAL A 810 -18.90 9.79 6.70
N LYS A 811 -18.62 8.58 7.17
CA LYS A 811 -19.57 7.45 7.24
C LYS A 811 -19.18 6.50 8.38
N PRO A 812 -19.77 6.67 9.57
CA PRO A 812 -19.62 5.74 10.69
C PRO A 812 -19.98 4.28 10.33
N GLY A 813 -19.38 3.31 11.00
CA GLY A 813 -19.62 1.89 10.75
C GLY A 813 -19.00 1.31 9.47
N CYS A 814 -18.02 2.00 8.89
CA CYS A 814 -17.12 1.43 7.88
C CYS A 814 -16.30 0.27 8.46
N ILE A 815 -16.01 -0.74 7.63
CA ILE A 815 -15.39 -2.01 8.00
C ILE A 815 -14.04 -2.12 7.32
N ILE A 816 -13.00 -2.51 8.05
CA ILE A 816 -11.68 -2.84 7.50
C ILE A 816 -11.42 -4.33 7.73
N ASP A 817 -11.16 -5.07 6.65
CA ASP A 817 -10.53 -6.39 6.79
C ASP A 817 -9.03 -6.28 6.51
N LEU A 818 -8.26 -7.07 7.24
CA LEU A 818 -6.83 -7.19 7.03
C LEU A 818 -6.46 -8.59 6.54
N HIS A 819 -5.85 -8.64 5.37
CA HIS A 819 -5.25 -9.82 4.78
C HIS A 819 -3.72 -9.72 4.85
N SER A 820 -3.05 -10.86 4.93
CA SER A 820 -1.60 -10.94 4.76
C SER A 820 -1.14 -12.31 4.28
N ASN A 821 -0.08 -12.28 3.47
CA ASN A 821 0.67 -13.43 2.99
C ASN A 821 1.93 -13.67 3.84
N THR A 822 2.15 -14.93 4.23
CA THR A 822 3.33 -15.27 5.02
C THR A 822 4.65 -15.20 4.27
N GLY A 823 4.61 -15.10 2.94
CA GLY A 823 5.73 -14.74 2.09
C GLY A 823 6.27 -13.33 2.35
N PHE A 824 5.44 -12.40 2.83
CA PHE A 824 5.87 -11.03 3.19
C PHE A 824 5.97 -10.81 4.69
N SER A 825 5.09 -11.45 5.48
CA SER A 825 5.04 -11.32 6.94
C SER A 825 5.09 -12.70 7.62
N ARG A 826 6.24 -13.08 8.18
CA ARG A 826 6.34 -14.29 9.01
C ARG A 826 5.68 -14.05 10.37
N GLY A 827 4.65 -14.84 10.70
CA GLY A 827 3.83 -14.61 11.89
C GLY A 827 3.05 -13.28 11.78
N PRO A 828 2.15 -13.13 10.78
CA PRO A 828 1.49 -11.86 10.50
C PRO A 828 0.68 -11.37 11.70
N ALA A 829 0.12 -12.27 12.50
CA ALA A 829 -0.60 -11.88 13.71
C ALA A 829 0.28 -11.11 14.70
N THR A 830 1.57 -11.44 14.86
CA THR A 830 2.50 -10.64 15.68
C THR A 830 2.76 -9.29 15.01
N GLN A 831 3.18 -9.29 13.75
CA GLN A 831 3.64 -8.08 13.05
C GLN A 831 2.54 -7.03 12.87
N TYR A 832 1.28 -7.46 12.76
CA TYR A 832 0.12 -6.58 12.62
C TYR A 832 -0.62 -6.33 13.95
N THR A 833 -0.09 -6.73 15.11
CA THR A 833 -0.82 -6.61 16.40
C THR A 833 -1.28 -5.17 16.66
N GLU A 834 -0.48 -4.17 16.31
CA GLU A 834 -0.82 -2.76 16.48
C GLU A 834 -1.94 -2.25 15.55
N TYR A 835 -2.35 -3.04 14.55
CA TYR A 835 -3.47 -2.72 13.66
C TYR A 835 -4.81 -3.16 14.23
N PHE A 836 -4.81 -4.16 15.11
CA PHE A 836 -6.03 -4.80 15.62
C PHE A 836 -7.05 -3.86 16.27
N PRO A 837 -6.67 -2.71 16.87
CA PRO A 837 -7.65 -1.74 17.32
C PRO A 837 -8.55 -1.23 16.19
N TYR A 838 -7.99 -1.07 14.99
CA TYR A 838 -8.59 -0.34 13.87
C TYR A 838 -9.20 -1.22 12.78
N VAL A 839 -8.99 -2.55 12.83
CA VAL A 839 -9.57 -3.50 11.87
C VAL A 839 -10.73 -4.28 12.49
N ASP A 840 -11.65 -4.76 11.68
CA ASP A 840 -12.87 -5.43 12.13
C ASP A 840 -12.80 -6.95 11.95
N LYS A 841 -11.95 -7.42 11.04
CA LYS A 841 -11.77 -8.84 10.73
C LYS A 841 -10.39 -9.13 10.18
N VAL A 842 -9.84 -10.30 10.50
CA VAL A 842 -8.60 -10.80 9.88
C VAL A 842 -8.89 -11.89 8.85
N TRP A 843 -8.06 -11.97 7.83
CA TRP A 843 -8.06 -13.04 6.85
C TRP A 843 -6.62 -13.48 6.59
N PHE A 844 -5.89 -13.74 7.67
CA PHE A 844 -4.54 -14.29 7.60
C PHE A 844 -4.65 -15.74 7.18
N GLY A 845 -4.08 -16.06 6.02
CA GLY A 845 -4.34 -17.38 5.48
C GLY A 845 -3.66 -17.74 4.18
N GLU A 846 -3.03 -16.81 3.46
CA GLU A 846 -2.27 -17.16 2.27
C GLU A 846 -0.96 -17.86 2.68
N SER A 847 -0.68 -18.99 2.05
CA SER A 847 0.43 -19.91 2.38
C SER A 847 0.36 -20.61 3.75
N PHE A 848 -0.73 -20.48 4.51
CA PHE A 848 -0.91 -21.21 5.78
C PHE A 848 -1.20 -22.71 5.57
N MET A 849 -0.46 -23.58 6.27
CA MET A 849 -0.62 -25.04 6.20
C MET A 849 -1.57 -25.54 7.30
N TYR A 850 -2.86 -25.24 7.16
CA TYR A 850 -3.92 -25.54 8.14
C TYR A 850 -3.91 -26.97 8.71
N ASN A 851 -3.56 -27.97 7.90
CA ASN A 851 -3.51 -29.37 8.31
C ASN A 851 -2.29 -29.72 9.17
N GLU A 852 -1.23 -28.90 9.15
CA GLU A 852 0.01 -29.14 9.89
C GLU A 852 0.05 -28.36 11.21
N MET A 853 -0.74 -27.29 11.31
CA MET A 853 -0.78 -26.41 12.46
C MET A 853 -1.37 -27.09 13.71
N SER A 854 -0.80 -26.74 14.88
CA SER A 854 -1.32 -27.15 16.18
C SER A 854 -2.58 -26.35 16.56
N PRO A 855 -3.41 -26.83 17.52
CA PRO A 855 -4.56 -26.07 18.00
C PRO A 855 -4.19 -24.69 18.58
N ALA A 856 -3.01 -24.57 19.21
CA ALA A 856 -2.50 -23.29 19.73
C ALA A 856 -2.12 -22.34 18.58
N ASN A 857 -1.52 -22.88 17.52
CA ASN A 857 -1.15 -22.07 16.35
C ASN A 857 -2.37 -21.49 15.63
N TRP A 858 -3.42 -22.31 15.42
CA TRP A 858 -4.69 -21.83 14.89
C TRP A 858 -5.32 -20.73 15.75
N LEU A 859 -5.30 -20.89 17.07
CA LEU A 859 -5.87 -19.92 18.00
C LEU A 859 -5.13 -18.57 17.91
N VAL A 860 -3.81 -18.60 17.92
CA VAL A 860 -2.98 -17.40 18.07
C VAL A 860 -2.70 -16.71 16.73
N GLU A 861 -2.47 -17.46 15.64
CA GLU A 861 -2.04 -16.86 14.37
C GLU A 861 -3.18 -16.53 13.40
N VAL A 862 -4.30 -17.27 13.47
CA VAL A 862 -5.32 -17.21 12.40
C VAL A 862 -6.69 -16.79 12.94
N SER A 863 -7.07 -17.21 14.15
CA SER A 863 -8.44 -16.99 14.64
C SER A 863 -8.80 -15.53 14.96
N GLY A 864 -7.81 -14.71 15.34
CA GLY A 864 -8.01 -13.36 15.86
C GLY A 864 -8.58 -13.29 17.30
N LEU A 865 -9.00 -14.42 17.89
CA LEU A 865 -9.71 -14.47 19.18
C LEU A 865 -8.92 -13.84 20.33
N PRO A 866 -7.62 -14.14 20.54
CA PRO A 866 -6.85 -13.55 21.65
C PRO A 866 -6.72 -12.03 21.57
N PHE A 867 -7.02 -11.44 20.41
CA PHE A 867 -6.90 -10.01 20.15
C PHE A 867 -8.24 -9.29 20.17
N GLY A 868 -9.36 -10.01 20.31
CA GLY A 868 -10.69 -9.42 20.26
C GLY A 868 -11.29 -9.36 18.85
N LEU A 869 -10.75 -10.16 17.93
CA LEU A 869 -11.17 -10.23 16.53
C LEU A 869 -11.66 -11.64 16.17
N MET A 870 -12.14 -11.78 14.94
CA MET A 870 -12.50 -13.06 14.32
C MET A 870 -11.80 -13.18 12.97
N GLY A 871 -11.59 -14.41 12.52
CA GLY A 871 -10.88 -14.74 11.29
C GLY A 871 -11.70 -15.50 10.25
N ASP A 872 -11.22 -15.52 9.00
CA ASP A 872 -11.64 -16.46 7.94
C ASP A 872 -10.41 -17.26 7.45
N MET A 873 -10.63 -18.33 6.68
CA MET A 873 -9.57 -19.14 6.06
C MET A 873 -9.39 -18.83 4.56
N LEU A 874 -8.16 -18.98 4.05
CA LEU A 874 -7.81 -18.73 2.65
C LEU A 874 -7.16 -19.95 1.96
N HIS A 875 -5.85 -20.17 2.15
CA HIS A 875 -5.03 -21.08 1.33
C HIS A 875 -5.61 -22.51 1.23
N GLY A 876 -5.64 -23.03 0.00
CA GLY A 876 -6.21 -24.34 -0.32
C GLY A 876 -7.70 -24.50 0.00
N GLY A 877 -8.44 -23.40 0.21
CA GLY A 877 -9.82 -23.42 0.69
C GLY A 877 -9.96 -23.63 2.20
N GLY A 878 -8.86 -23.69 2.96
CA GLY A 878 -8.83 -23.91 4.41
C GLY A 878 -9.03 -25.37 4.84
N ASN A 879 -9.25 -25.58 6.14
CA ASN A 879 -9.78 -26.83 6.67
C ASN A 879 -11.13 -26.56 7.35
N GLN A 880 -12.23 -26.90 6.67
CA GLN A 880 -13.58 -26.63 7.16
C GLN A 880 -13.91 -27.29 8.52
N TRP A 881 -13.35 -28.46 8.82
CA TRP A 881 -13.61 -29.15 10.09
C TRP A 881 -12.87 -28.47 11.25
N LEU A 882 -11.58 -28.18 11.08
CA LEU A 882 -10.76 -27.55 12.11
C LEU A 882 -11.07 -26.05 12.26
N GLY A 883 -11.38 -25.35 11.17
CA GLY A 883 -11.81 -23.94 11.20
C GLY A 883 -13.10 -23.73 12.00
N MET A 884 -14.02 -24.69 11.95
CA MET A 884 -15.23 -24.69 12.78
C MET A 884 -14.95 -24.83 14.28
N GLN A 885 -13.74 -25.17 14.73
CA GLN A 885 -13.37 -25.08 16.15
C GLN A 885 -13.25 -23.63 16.63
N TYR A 886 -13.05 -22.68 15.70
CA TYR A 886 -12.84 -21.25 15.96
C TYR A 886 -13.94 -20.36 15.37
N GLY A 887 -15.03 -20.96 14.84
CA GLY A 887 -16.12 -20.23 14.19
C GLY A 887 -15.77 -19.70 12.80
N MET A 888 -14.79 -20.30 12.12
CA MET A 888 -14.24 -19.81 10.86
C MET A 888 -14.73 -20.64 9.67
N THR A 889 -15.00 -19.96 8.55
CA THR A 889 -15.19 -20.57 7.23
C THR A 889 -14.23 -19.94 6.21
N ASN A 890 -14.22 -20.46 4.98
CA ASN A 890 -13.66 -19.72 3.85
C ASN A 890 -14.66 -18.67 3.34
N ARG A 891 -14.25 -17.85 2.36
CA ARG A 891 -15.10 -16.85 1.69
C ARG A 891 -15.62 -17.40 0.37
N LEU A 892 -16.89 -17.13 0.07
CA LEU A 892 -17.53 -17.54 -1.19
C LEU A 892 -17.20 -16.53 -2.31
N PRO A 893 -16.88 -16.90 -3.55
CA PRO A 893 -16.34 -18.17 -4.04
C PRO A 893 -14.84 -18.03 -4.27
N TRP A 894 -14.06 -17.62 -3.26
CA TRP A 894 -12.63 -17.36 -3.46
C TRP A 894 -11.93 -18.59 -4.01
N TYR A 895 -11.18 -18.42 -5.10
CA TYR A 895 -10.45 -19.50 -5.76
C TYR A 895 -8.98 -19.42 -5.41
N THR A 896 -8.42 -20.54 -4.94
CA THR A 896 -7.03 -20.61 -4.49
C THR A 896 -6.56 -22.07 -4.55
N GLU A 897 -5.34 -22.30 -5.08
CA GLU A 897 -4.73 -23.63 -5.21
C GLU A 897 -5.62 -24.72 -5.83
N GLY A 898 -6.43 -24.37 -6.83
CA GLY A 898 -7.31 -25.33 -7.50
C GLY A 898 -8.66 -25.56 -6.81
N VAL A 899 -8.93 -24.88 -5.70
CA VAL A 899 -10.12 -25.05 -4.87
C VAL A 899 -10.96 -23.77 -4.87
N VAL A 900 -12.27 -23.92 -5.07
CA VAL A 900 -13.25 -22.83 -4.90
C VAL A 900 -13.88 -22.94 -3.52
N GLY A 901 -13.75 -21.89 -2.70
CA GLY A 901 -14.38 -21.81 -1.39
C GLY A 901 -15.90 -21.86 -1.47
N ASN A 902 -16.53 -22.80 -0.78
CA ASN A 902 -17.99 -22.95 -0.73
C ASN A 902 -18.49 -23.24 0.70
N PRO A 903 -18.72 -22.21 1.52
CA PRO A 903 -19.15 -22.36 2.91
C PRO A 903 -20.67 -22.51 3.09
N ARG A 904 -21.45 -22.50 2.00
CA ARG A 904 -22.92 -22.40 2.03
C ARG A 904 -23.61 -23.48 2.86
N HIS A 905 -23.12 -24.72 2.81
CA HIS A 905 -23.72 -25.85 3.55
C HIS A 905 -23.53 -25.71 5.06
N VAL A 906 -22.38 -25.17 5.48
CA VAL A 906 -22.11 -24.86 6.89
C VAL A 906 -22.94 -23.65 7.34
N TRP A 907 -23.07 -22.62 6.50
CA TRP A 907 -23.94 -21.47 6.76
C TRP A 907 -25.42 -21.86 6.91
N LYS A 908 -25.91 -22.82 6.13
CA LYS A 908 -27.27 -23.35 6.30
C LYS A 908 -27.45 -23.98 7.69
N LEU A 909 -26.50 -24.80 8.14
CA LEU A 909 -26.53 -25.35 9.50
C LEU A 909 -26.51 -24.23 10.55
N TRP A 910 -25.69 -23.20 10.35
CA TRP A 910 -25.62 -22.04 11.25
C TRP A 910 -26.98 -21.37 11.42
N ASP A 911 -27.73 -21.20 10.33
CA ASP A 911 -29.07 -20.61 10.34
C ASP A 911 -30.09 -21.52 11.06
N GLU A 912 -30.11 -22.81 10.73
CA GLU A 912 -31.00 -23.80 11.36
C GLU A 912 -30.72 -23.95 12.87
N PHE A 913 -29.44 -23.89 13.26
CA PHE A 913 -29.01 -23.90 14.65
C PHE A 913 -29.26 -22.55 15.35
N GLY A 914 -29.29 -21.43 14.64
CA GLY A 914 -29.30 -20.09 15.24
C GLY A 914 -27.97 -19.76 15.91
N ILE A 915 -26.84 -20.05 15.24
CA ILE A 915 -25.49 -19.88 15.80
C ILE A 915 -25.17 -18.42 16.15
N MET A 916 -25.80 -17.46 15.47
CA MET A 916 -25.55 -16.02 15.67
C MET A 916 -25.90 -15.52 17.07
N ASP A 917 -26.77 -16.23 17.79
CA ASP A 917 -27.16 -15.94 19.17
C ASP A 917 -26.50 -16.89 20.18
N ALA A 918 -25.66 -17.82 19.71
CA ALA A 918 -25.01 -18.82 20.55
C ALA A 918 -23.76 -18.27 21.24
N GLN A 919 -23.53 -18.70 22.47
CA GLN A 919 -22.27 -18.50 23.16
C GLN A 919 -21.24 -19.51 22.67
N MET A 920 -20.13 -19.03 22.14
CA MET A 920 -18.99 -19.87 21.75
C MET A 920 -18.10 -20.11 22.98
N ILE A 921 -17.88 -21.38 23.31
CA ILE A 921 -17.02 -21.83 24.41
C ILE A 921 -15.97 -22.78 23.83
N GLY A 922 -14.75 -22.28 23.67
CA GLY A 922 -13.65 -23.00 23.04
C GLY A 922 -13.03 -24.07 23.95
N PHE A 923 -12.34 -25.04 23.33
CA PHE A 923 -11.58 -26.05 24.07
C PHE A 923 -10.39 -25.49 24.87
N TRP A 924 -9.98 -24.25 24.59
CA TRP A 924 -8.89 -23.54 25.26
C TRP A 924 -9.34 -22.88 26.57
N GLU A 925 -10.64 -22.78 26.82
CA GLU A 925 -11.17 -22.24 28.07
C GLU A 925 -10.70 -23.07 29.27
N LYS A 926 -10.46 -22.43 30.41
CA LYS A 926 -10.04 -23.11 31.65
C LYS A 926 -11.04 -24.19 32.10
N ASN A 927 -12.33 -23.93 31.90
CA ASN A 927 -13.43 -24.82 32.26
C ASN A 927 -14.34 -25.04 31.03
N PRO A 928 -13.92 -25.86 30.06
CA PRO A 928 -14.71 -26.13 28.87
C PRO A 928 -15.91 -27.02 29.22
N VAL A 929 -17.06 -26.76 28.60
CA VAL A 929 -18.31 -27.47 28.94
C VAL A 929 -18.30 -28.94 28.50
N VAL A 930 -17.55 -29.22 27.44
CA VAL A 930 -17.35 -30.56 26.91
C VAL A 930 -15.86 -30.81 26.75
N THR A 931 -15.40 -31.92 27.31
CA THR A 931 -14.04 -32.43 27.09
C THR A 931 -14.09 -33.76 26.34
N VAL A 932 -12.94 -34.21 25.87
CA VAL A 932 -12.81 -35.42 25.05
C VAL A 932 -11.66 -36.28 25.57
N SER A 933 -11.81 -37.60 25.44
CA SER A 933 -10.89 -38.59 26.03
C SER A 933 -9.49 -38.64 25.39
N ASP A 934 -9.28 -38.03 24.23
CA ASP A 934 -7.99 -38.01 23.51
C ASP A 934 -7.47 -36.58 23.41
N LYS A 935 -6.19 -36.37 23.72
CA LYS A 935 -5.55 -35.04 23.75
C LYS A 935 -5.44 -34.36 22.39
N ASP A 936 -5.41 -35.14 21.29
CA ASP A 936 -5.24 -34.63 19.92
C ASP A 936 -6.59 -34.29 19.26
N VAL A 937 -7.70 -34.65 19.91
CA VAL A 937 -9.05 -34.27 19.51
C VAL A 937 -9.50 -33.12 20.40
N LYS A 938 -10.15 -32.12 19.82
CA LYS A 938 -10.67 -30.94 20.52
C LYS A 938 -12.17 -30.79 20.27
N VAL A 939 -12.85 -30.10 21.20
CA VAL A 939 -14.28 -29.80 21.10
C VAL A 939 -14.54 -28.36 21.49
N THR A 940 -15.05 -27.57 20.54
CA THR A 940 -15.64 -26.25 20.80
C THR A 940 -17.15 -26.39 20.85
N THR A 941 -17.78 -25.71 21.82
CA THR A 941 -19.21 -25.81 22.10
C THR A 941 -19.88 -24.47 21.78
N TYR A 942 -20.94 -24.50 20.96
CA TYR A 942 -21.81 -23.36 20.72
C TYR A 942 -23.12 -23.58 21.47
N VAL A 943 -23.34 -22.83 22.55
CA VAL A 943 -24.48 -23.02 23.46
C VAL A 943 -25.58 -22.03 23.10
N ASN A 944 -26.78 -22.53 22.81
CA ASN A 944 -27.99 -21.74 22.64
C ASN A 944 -29.09 -22.28 23.57
N LYS A 945 -30.19 -21.55 23.76
CA LYS A 945 -31.26 -21.95 24.67
C LYS A 945 -31.90 -23.27 24.20
N GLY A 946 -31.78 -24.32 25.01
CA GLY A 946 -32.36 -25.65 24.75
C GLY A 946 -31.66 -26.49 23.68
N LYS A 947 -30.59 -25.98 23.06
CA LYS A 947 -29.80 -26.73 22.07
C LYS A 947 -28.35 -26.27 22.02
N THR A 948 -27.45 -27.20 21.77
CA THR A 948 -26.01 -26.97 21.75
C THR A 948 -25.38 -27.63 20.53
N LEU A 949 -24.54 -26.92 19.79
CA LEU A 949 -23.78 -27.48 18.67
C LEU A 949 -22.34 -27.75 19.13
N LEU A 950 -21.93 -29.02 19.07
CA LEU A 950 -20.56 -29.44 19.31
C LEU A 950 -19.80 -29.46 17.99
N SER A 951 -18.68 -28.75 17.94
CA SER A 951 -17.70 -28.86 16.88
C SER A 951 -16.56 -29.72 17.39
N ILE A 952 -16.31 -30.87 16.79
CA ILE A 952 -15.24 -31.82 17.16
C ILE A 952 -14.18 -31.82 16.05
N GLY A 953 -12.89 -31.74 16.39
CA GLY A 953 -11.79 -31.77 15.40
C GLY A 953 -10.60 -32.62 15.83
N ASN A 954 -10.09 -33.48 14.96
CA ASN A 954 -8.92 -34.31 15.19
C ASN A 954 -7.67 -33.70 14.52
N TYR A 955 -6.73 -33.24 15.32
CA TYR A 955 -5.49 -32.61 14.86
C TYR A 955 -4.37 -33.62 14.58
N SER A 956 -4.57 -34.92 14.82
CA SER A 956 -3.56 -35.95 14.52
C SER A 956 -3.61 -36.43 13.07
N SER A 957 -2.59 -37.17 12.65
CA SER A 957 -2.52 -37.86 11.36
C SER A 957 -3.19 -39.24 11.36
N THR A 958 -3.82 -39.63 12.48
CA THR A 958 -4.42 -40.97 12.66
C THR A 958 -5.88 -40.87 13.06
N LYS A 959 -6.68 -41.86 12.68
CA LYS A 959 -8.08 -41.94 13.09
C LYS A 959 -8.14 -42.19 14.60
N LYS A 960 -9.00 -41.45 15.31
CA LYS A 960 -9.22 -41.59 16.75
C LYS A 960 -10.62 -42.11 17.05
N GLN A 961 -10.76 -42.81 18.16
CA GLN A 961 -12.04 -43.19 18.75
C GLN A 961 -12.14 -42.48 20.09
N VAL A 962 -13.10 -41.58 20.25
CA VAL A 962 -13.15 -40.70 21.41
C VAL A 962 -14.48 -40.74 22.12
N LYS A 963 -14.43 -40.55 23.44
CA LYS A 963 -15.60 -40.35 24.28
C LYS A 963 -15.71 -38.89 24.69
N LEU A 964 -16.92 -38.35 24.66
CA LEU A 964 -17.23 -37.00 25.16
C LEU A 964 -17.55 -37.06 26.66
N ASN A 965 -16.98 -36.15 27.43
CA ASN A 965 -17.40 -35.90 28.81
C ASN A 965 -18.12 -34.54 28.83
N ILE A 966 -19.43 -34.58 29.05
CA ILE A 966 -20.32 -33.42 28.93
C ILE A 966 -20.77 -32.99 30.33
N ASP A 967 -20.53 -31.72 30.68
CA ASP A 967 -21.12 -31.11 31.87
C ASP A 967 -22.56 -30.67 31.56
N TRP A 968 -23.50 -31.60 31.73
CA TRP A 968 -24.93 -31.38 31.51
C TRP A 968 -25.50 -30.25 32.35
N LYS A 969 -24.97 -30.06 33.57
CA LYS A 969 -25.43 -28.99 34.47
C LYS A 969 -25.04 -27.63 33.92
N GLN A 970 -23.82 -27.48 33.42
CA GLN A 970 -23.36 -26.26 32.79
C GLN A 970 -24.09 -25.97 31.46
N LEU A 971 -24.45 -27.01 30.69
CA LEU A 971 -25.28 -26.84 29.48
C LEU A 971 -26.76 -26.53 29.79
N GLY A 972 -27.24 -26.86 30.99
CA GLY A 972 -28.66 -26.77 31.32
C GLY A 972 -29.53 -27.74 30.51
N LEU A 973 -28.98 -28.90 30.11
CA LEU A 973 -29.69 -29.95 29.37
C LEU A 973 -29.83 -31.21 30.23
N ASN A 974 -30.96 -31.90 30.12
CA ASN A 974 -31.22 -33.16 30.80
C ASN A 974 -30.68 -34.35 29.97
N PRO A 975 -29.71 -35.11 30.49
CA PRO A 975 -29.09 -36.23 29.76
C PRO A 975 -30.05 -37.36 29.42
N SER A 976 -31.20 -37.46 30.09
CA SER A 976 -32.21 -38.51 29.83
C SER A 976 -33.15 -38.19 28.66
N SER A 977 -33.24 -36.93 28.25
CA SER A 977 -34.10 -36.47 27.14
C SER A 977 -33.32 -35.94 25.95
N VAL A 978 -32.02 -35.66 26.11
CA VAL A 978 -31.20 -35.08 25.04
C VAL A 978 -30.96 -36.07 23.89
N ARG A 979 -31.16 -35.62 22.66
CA ARG A 979 -30.77 -36.31 21.44
C ARG A 979 -29.43 -35.77 20.95
N MET A 980 -28.50 -36.66 20.60
CA MET A 980 -27.22 -36.27 19.99
C MET A 980 -27.23 -36.69 18.51
N GLN A 981 -27.33 -35.70 17.61
CA GLN A 981 -27.46 -35.94 16.19
C GLN A 981 -26.41 -35.15 15.40
N ALA A 982 -25.59 -35.85 14.63
CA ALA A 982 -24.84 -35.27 13.53
C ALA A 982 -25.78 -35.17 12.30
N PRO A 983 -26.16 -33.97 11.83
CA PRO A 983 -26.96 -33.82 10.61
C PRO A 983 -26.14 -34.17 9.36
N ASP A 984 -26.80 -34.46 8.23
CA ASP A 984 -26.13 -34.55 6.93
C ASP A 984 -25.76 -33.15 6.47
N ILE A 985 -24.48 -32.95 6.10
CA ILE A 985 -23.97 -31.68 5.59
C ILE A 985 -23.11 -32.03 4.38
N THR A 986 -23.56 -31.61 3.21
CA THR A 986 -22.87 -31.84 1.94
C THR A 986 -21.40 -31.40 2.05
N ASP A 987 -20.51 -32.27 1.54
CA ASP A 987 -19.05 -32.11 1.57
C ASP A 987 -18.40 -32.01 2.95
N PHE A 988 -19.14 -32.18 4.06
CA PHE A 988 -18.62 -32.11 5.42
C PHE A 988 -18.81 -33.42 6.22
N GLN A 989 -20.05 -33.92 6.34
CA GLN A 989 -20.35 -35.15 7.10
C GLN A 989 -21.65 -35.83 6.64
N LYS A 990 -21.82 -37.13 6.96
CA LYS A 990 -23.08 -37.87 6.77
C LYS A 990 -23.90 -37.90 8.05
N ALA A 991 -25.23 -37.92 7.91
CA ALA A 991 -26.12 -38.00 9.07
C ALA A 991 -25.81 -39.22 9.96
N ARG A 992 -25.77 -39.01 11.27
CA ARG A 992 -25.52 -40.06 12.26
C ARG A 992 -26.10 -39.69 13.62
N GLU A 993 -26.65 -40.67 14.33
CA GLU A 993 -27.02 -40.51 15.73
C GLU A 993 -25.92 -41.09 16.63
N PHE A 994 -25.74 -40.45 17.79
CA PHE A 994 -24.84 -40.90 18.84
C PHE A 994 -25.59 -40.93 20.17
N THR A 995 -25.14 -41.76 21.10
CA THR A 995 -25.50 -41.68 22.51
C THR A 995 -24.36 -41.04 23.32
N PRO A 996 -24.62 -40.47 24.51
CA PRO A 996 -23.55 -39.94 25.37
C PRO A 996 -22.46 -40.95 25.75
N THR A 997 -22.75 -42.26 25.60
CA THR A 997 -21.81 -43.34 25.92
C THR A 997 -21.03 -43.87 24.72
N ASP A 998 -21.38 -43.46 23.51
CA ASP A 998 -20.76 -43.98 22.29
C ASP A 998 -19.29 -43.54 22.15
N LEU A 999 -18.51 -44.39 21.47
CA LEU A 999 -17.23 -43.99 20.90
C LEU A 999 -17.46 -43.34 19.54
N ILE A 1000 -17.01 -42.09 19.42
CA ILE A 1000 -17.14 -41.29 18.20
C ILE A 1000 -15.87 -41.48 17.36
N PRO A 1001 -15.96 -42.00 16.13
CA PRO A 1001 -14.82 -42.10 15.23
C PRO A 1001 -14.53 -40.75 14.58
N VAL A 1002 -13.31 -40.24 14.72
CA VAL A 1002 -12.89 -38.97 14.11
C VAL A 1002 -11.69 -39.23 13.21
N ASP A 1003 -11.87 -39.03 11.91
CA ASP A 1003 -10.83 -39.23 10.90
C ASP A 1003 -9.69 -38.20 11.03
N PRO A 1004 -8.47 -38.49 10.53
CA PRO A 1004 -7.36 -37.55 10.57
C PRO A 1004 -7.71 -36.20 9.96
N LYS A 1005 -7.35 -35.10 10.62
CA LYS A 1005 -7.56 -33.72 10.14
C LYS A 1005 -9.01 -33.38 9.78
N ARG A 1006 -9.98 -34.14 10.31
CA ARG A 1006 -11.42 -33.98 10.11
C ARG A 1006 -12.16 -33.89 11.44
N GLY A 1007 -13.48 -33.80 11.38
CA GLY A 1007 -14.31 -33.50 12.53
C GLY A 1007 -15.78 -33.83 12.35
N TRP A 1008 -16.57 -33.49 13.37
CA TRP A 1008 -18.03 -33.62 13.39
C TRP A 1008 -18.66 -32.34 13.91
N LEU A 1009 -19.82 -32.01 13.38
CA LEU A 1009 -20.79 -31.07 13.96
C LEU A 1009 -21.94 -31.91 14.53
N ILE A 1010 -22.11 -31.92 15.85
CA ILE A 1010 -23.11 -32.72 16.56
C ILE A 1010 -24.06 -31.79 17.32
N LEU A 1011 -25.35 -31.85 17.01
CA LEU A 1011 -26.40 -31.14 17.72
C LEU A 1011 -26.84 -31.93 18.94
N LEU A 1012 -26.84 -31.29 20.10
CA LEU A 1012 -27.51 -31.72 21.32
C LEU A 1012 -28.81 -30.91 21.43
N SER A 1013 -29.95 -31.56 21.53
CA SER A 1013 -31.25 -30.90 21.72
C SER A 1013 -32.20 -31.76 22.55
N GLU A 1014 -33.00 -31.13 23.39
CA GLU A 1014 -34.12 -31.79 24.09
C GLU A 1014 -35.37 -31.94 23.21
#